data_AF-A0A9N9GAJ2-F1
#
_entry.id   AF-A0A9N9GAJ2-F1
#
_cell.length_a   1.000
_cell.length_b   1.000
_cell.length_c   1.000
_cell.angle_alpha   90.00
_cell.angle_beta   90.00
_cell.angle_gamma   90.00
#
_symmetry.space_group_name_H-M   'P 1'
#
loop_
_entity.id
_entity.type
_entity.pdbx_description
1 polymer ?
#
loop_
_entity_poly.entity_id
_entity_poly.type
_entity_poly.pdbx_seq_one_letter_code
_entity_poly.pdbx_strand_id
1 'polypeptide(L)'
;MKTSSSGHATDEFFDHRNVSFVGRPFPLEEAHEHFARLRSWGLTFVRLLVPWEALEHAGPGNYDEEYIDHLVSIIEMMPRYGIKCFIDPHQDTWSRFSGGSGAPGWTFEVAGLDITKFQATGAAHIHNSQFHNDHLGPGSSQPMVWPTNYTKLASSTMFTLFWSGNTFAPELKYQGKQVQDFLQDCYLNCYSHLAERVQQLEAVIGFEVMNEPHQGYIGLVDLTRYSAVHTLVFGDSPSAFQSFTLGDGIPTEIEVWIRSWPYPTRKHSTRVVNTECESAWLNRRPCVWRQHGVWDVDEATKNPVLLQKEYFTKDPKTGNPVEFYKDFYLPFVNKYIKAIQSVKESYLVFVEPLPNEPPPVWTPTDNSHNVIYAPHWYDLKSVFNKAFDGLITHDVQSLSKGKNVISATYFGLKGAKNNYTGQVRDTVNKGLINVGEKPCVIGECGIPMDINEKKAFETGDYTHHSNFLDAVLCAMERNLVNFTLWNYNPTNDNTYGDHWNGEDFSIYSPLPKSKTNNSTTQTITITATPISADDKKMTKHRPAKKELKVQTMFENEREQRQERDADNKYGTEKSPTSPFELMQVHFWDQEDENDEDHYHHIGGRVLDAVLRPYASKVPGIPQVTHFNLQTLEYKFQFTNYPQGTHPFSSVSPSPLPSPEVEIYIPNYHYKQLHLDIRVSDGDWRYVRSRQTLYWRVKDWTTEGIEHSLRIRIVNNNNKQQGMGNWTVDVWNVWGLRMKRRFNRQDGKNFTPYLIAVAGGSASGKTSVAKRIIKNLNVPWVVLLSMDSYYKPLSPEQLDSAMNNDYNFDHPNAFDYEMLAQTLKDLKEGKRVEIPIYDFTTHSRRPETSTVYGANVVIFEGIFALYDKTITDLMDLKIFVDTDADIRLARRCKQESVAIYRPSALKRDINERGRDIHGVLKQYGRFVKSSFDDHILPTVKNADVVPIIPRGLENHVAIELITKNVQKQLAERKLSFRWDLARIEYDDDIPENVILLKATPQLKGIHTIIRDCTTARDDLIFYTERLATLVVERGLAELPFRHRKVTTPLNIVCDGKALDAQICGVSILRAGGTMETGLRRAIKDALIGKMLIQSDPQTGEPQLHYIKLPSTINQCHVFLMDAQIATGAAGLMAIRVLLDHNVPEDKIIFLTFLATIQGLHTISKAFPKVKLCTSMIDPKVNEHTLYIEPGMGNFGDRYFGTEP
;
A
#
# COMPACT_ATOMS: atom_id res chain seq x y z
N MET A 1 -9.65 19.86 16.05
CA MET A 1 -9.17 21.23 16.38
C MET A 1 -8.50 21.22 17.74
N LYS A 2 -7.62 22.18 18.03
CA LYS A 2 -6.91 22.30 19.32
C LYS A 2 -7.03 23.72 19.89
N THR A 3 -7.41 23.87 21.16
CA THR A 3 -7.37 25.17 21.86
C THR A 3 -5.94 25.70 22.00
N SER A 4 -5.79 26.98 22.33
CA SER A 4 -4.56 27.53 22.90
C SER A 4 -4.06 26.70 24.11
N SER A 5 -4.96 26.37 25.05
CA SER A 5 -4.70 25.59 26.28
C SER A 5 -4.49 24.08 26.09
N SER A 6 -4.40 23.59 24.85
CA SER A 6 -4.21 22.16 24.55
C SER A 6 -2.73 21.71 24.58
N GLY A 7 -1.89 22.48 25.28
CA GLY A 7 -0.51 22.13 25.59
C GLY A 7 -0.41 21.07 26.69
N HIS A 8 0.78 20.49 26.86
CA HIS A 8 1.04 19.43 27.84
C HIS A 8 1.27 19.98 29.27
N ALA A 9 0.57 21.03 29.66
CA ALA A 9 0.60 21.65 30.98
C ALA A 9 -0.71 21.37 31.73
N THR A 10 -0.62 20.83 32.94
CA THR A 10 -1.78 20.33 33.70
C THR A 10 -2.77 21.42 34.08
N ASP A 11 -2.26 22.60 34.43
CA ASP A 11 -3.03 23.63 35.13
C ASP A 11 -3.85 24.48 34.14
N GLU A 12 -3.31 24.72 32.94
CA GLU A 12 -4.01 25.39 31.83
C GLU A 12 -5.09 24.50 31.18
N PHE A 13 -4.94 23.17 31.22
CA PHE A 13 -5.91 22.26 30.60
C PHE A 13 -7.30 22.36 31.24
N PHE A 14 -7.37 22.54 32.56
CA PHE A 14 -8.64 22.64 33.30
C PHE A 14 -9.26 24.04 33.31
N ASP A 15 -8.54 25.08 32.87
CA ASP A 15 -9.18 26.34 32.51
C ASP A 15 -9.95 26.14 31.19
N HIS A 16 -11.25 25.90 31.33
CA HIS A 16 -12.17 25.74 30.20
C HIS A 16 -12.85 27.04 29.80
N ARG A 17 -12.70 28.11 30.58
CA ARG A 17 -13.43 29.38 30.38
C ARG A 17 -12.58 30.45 29.71
N ASN A 18 -11.25 30.35 29.75
CA ASN A 18 -10.30 31.26 29.11
C ASN A 18 -9.50 30.56 27.99
N VAL A 19 -10.20 29.94 27.03
CA VAL A 19 -9.57 29.25 25.89
C VAL A 19 -9.82 30.00 24.59
N SER A 20 -8.98 29.80 23.58
CA SER A 20 -9.24 30.34 22.24
C SER A 20 -9.09 29.26 21.17
N PHE A 21 -9.96 29.35 20.17
CA PHE A 21 -9.95 28.55 18.95
C PHE A 21 -9.61 29.39 17.70
N VAL A 22 -9.32 30.69 17.86
CA VAL A 22 -8.90 31.58 16.77
C VAL A 22 -7.63 31.04 16.10
N GLY A 23 -7.56 31.11 14.77
CA GLY A 23 -6.49 30.48 13.99
C GLY A 23 -6.69 28.97 13.76
N ARG A 24 -7.90 28.44 13.97
CA ARG A 24 -8.30 27.06 13.65
C ARG A 24 -9.40 27.05 12.57
N PRO A 25 -9.38 26.11 11.61
CA PRO A 25 -8.49 24.94 11.52
C PRO A 25 -7.03 25.28 11.19
N PHE A 26 -6.78 26.41 10.53
CA PHE A 26 -5.46 26.96 10.22
C PHE A 26 -5.51 28.51 10.25
N PRO A 27 -4.36 29.20 10.39
CA PRO A 27 -4.29 30.66 10.24
C PRO A 27 -4.79 31.13 8.86
N LEU A 28 -5.33 32.35 8.78
CA LEU A 28 -5.81 32.95 7.53
C LEU A 28 -4.70 33.03 6.46
N GLU A 29 -3.44 33.19 6.88
CA GLU A 29 -2.26 33.23 6.01
C GLU A 29 -1.99 31.88 5.31
N GLU A 30 -2.18 30.75 6.01
CA GLU A 30 -1.97 29.39 5.45
C GLU A 30 -3.19 28.90 4.66
N ALA A 31 -4.37 29.55 4.79
CA ALA A 31 -5.64 29.13 4.18
C ALA A 31 -5.60 28.98 2.66
N HIS A 32 -4.93 29.90 1.96
CA HIS A 32 -4.78 29.84 0.50
C HIS A 32 -4.03 28.59 0.03
N GLU A 33 -3.04 28.11 0.79
CA GLU A 33 -2.30 26.89 0.49
C GLU A 33 -3.19 25.65 0.66
N HIS A 34 -3.91 25.56 1.78
CA HIS A 34 -4.80 24.44 2.08
C HIS A 34 -5.96 24.32 1.08
N PHE A 35 -6.61 25.43 0.70
CA PHE A 35 -7.70 25.38 -0.28
C PHE A 35 -7.21 25.13 -1.72
N ALA A 36 -6.05 25.66 -2.11
CA ALA A 36 -5.43 25.31 -3.40
C ALA A 36 -5.08 23.82 -3.48
N ARG A 37 -4.51 23.26 -2.39
CA ARG A 37 -4.21 21.83 -2.26
C ARG A 37 -5.46 20.96 -2.34
N LEU A 38 -6.50 21.24 -1.54
CA LEU A 38 -7.76 20.48 -1.61
C LEU A 38 -8.39 20.55 -3.00
N ARG A 39 -8.29 21.70 -3.69
CA ARG A 39 -8.76 21.85 -5.07
C ARG A 39 -7.94 21.03 -6.09
N SER A 40 -6.60 21.04 -6.02
CA SER A 40 -5.76 20.23 -6.90
C SER A 40 -5.92 18.72 -6.64
N TRP A 41 -6.37 18.35 -5.45
CA TRP A 41 -6.72 16.98 -5.07
C TRP A 41 -8.14 16.56 -5.49
N GLY A 42 -9.01 17.52 -5.89
CA GLY A 42 -10.41 17.27 -6.22
C GLY A 42 -11.34 17.13 -5.00
N LEU A 43 -10.84 17.40 -3.80
CA LEU A 43 -11.60 17.32 -2.55
C LEU A 43 -12.38 18.62 -2.32
N THR A 44 -13.36 18.90 -3.19
CA THR A 44 -14.11 20.16 -3.22
C THR A 44 -15.36 20.19 -2.34
N PHE A 45 -15.58 19.14 -1.53
CA PHE A 45 -16.68 19.07 -0.56
C PHE A 45 -16.12 18.71 0.82
N VAL A 46 -16.43 19.53 1.83
CA VAL A 46 -15.77 19.51 3.15
C VAL A 46 -16.81 19.41 4.27
N ARG A 47 -16.68 18.39 5.13
CA ARG A 47 -17.29 18.39 6.47
C ARG A 47 -16.45 19.33 7.35
N LEU A 48 -16.95 20.53 7.63
CA LEU A 48 -16.25 21.51 8.45
C LEU A 48 -16.69 21.34 9.90
N LEU A 49 -15.89 20.58 10.65
CA LEU A 49 -16.06 20.40 12.08
C LEU A 49 -16.03 21.77 12.79
N VAL A 50 -16.97 21.97 13.71
CA VAL A 50 -17.04 23.09 14.66
C VAL A 50 -17.62 22.54 15.97
N PRO A 51 -16.81 22.15 16.98
CA PRO A 51 -17.30 21.61 18.24
C PRO A 51 -17.94 22.71 19.09
N TRP A 52 -18.89 22.32 19.95
CA TRP A 52 -19.67 23.25 20.76
C TRP A 52 -18.79 24.11 21.71
N GLU A 53 -17.70 23.54 22.24
CA GLU A 53 -16.72 24.30 23.04
C GLU A 53 -16.06 25.43 22.25
N ALA A 54 -15.87 25.29 20.93
CA ALA A 54 -15.28 26.36 20.13
C ALA A 54 -16.19 27.59 20.01
N LEU A 55 -17.50 27.41 20.17
CA LEU A 55 -18.48 28.50 20.09
C LEU A 55 -18.87 29.07 21.47
N GLU A 56 -18.87 28.26 22.53
CA GLU A 56 -19.52 28.61 23.81
C GLU A 56 -18.72 28.17 25.06
N HIS A 57 -17.38 28.15 24.99
CA HIS A 57 -16.52 27.74 26.11
C HIS A 57 -16.70 28.58 27.39
N ALA A 58 -16.83 29.91 27.25
CA ALA A 58 -16.77 30.84 28.37
C ALA A 58 -17.97 30.70 29.33
N GLY A 59 -19.13 30.29 28.83
CA GLY A 59 -20.33 30.00 29.61
C GLY A 59 -21.63 30.04 28.77
N PRO A 60 -22.76 29.56 29.32
CA PRO A 60 -24.04 29.53 28.63
C PRO A 60 -24.47 30.91 28.10
N GLY A 61 -24.77 31.00 26.80
CA GLY A 61 -25.17 32.23 26.11
C GLY A 61 -24.04 33.25 25.89
N ASN A 62 -22.78 32.88 26.07
CA ASN A 62 -21.61 33.74 25.81
C ASN A 62 -20.78 33.16 24.66
N TYR A 63 -20.97 33.70 23.45
CA TYR A 63 -20.39 33.15 22.22
C TYR A 63 -19.02 33.76 21.89
N ASP A 64 -18.11 32.93 21.37
CA ASP A 64 -16.80 33.36 20.86
C ASP A 64 -16.93 34.01 19.47
N GLU A 65 -17.34 35.28 19.44
CA GLU A 65 -17.46 36.05 18.20
C GLU A 65 -16.13 36.21 17.46
N GLU A 66 -14.97 36.17 18.14
CA GLU A 66 -13.66 36.27 17.50
C GLU A 66 -13.33 35.01 16.69
N TYR A 67 -13.64 33.84 17.24
CA TYR A 67 -13.56 32.58 16.51
C TYR A 67 -14.62 32.49 15.40
N ILE A 68 -15.84 32.99 15.61
CA ILE A 68 -16.87 33.02 14.57
C ILE A 68 -16.48 33.95 13.40
N ASP A 69 -15.92 35.14 13.68
CA ASP A 69 -15.39 36.05 12.65
C ASP A 69 -14.21 35.41 11.88
N HIS A 70 -13.36 34.64 12.57
CA HIS A 70 -12.32 33.85 11.95
C HIS A 70 -12.89 32.75 11.03
N LEU A 71 -13.90 31.98 11.49
CA LEU A 71 -14.59 30.97 10.66
C LEU A 71 -15.25 31.60 9.43
N VAL A 72 -15.97 32.71 9.59
CA VAL A 72 -16.59 33.46 8.48
C VAL A 72 -15.54 33.84 7.44
N SER A 73 -14.39 34.38 7.88
CA SER A 73 -13.27 34.75 7.01
C SER A 73 -12.66 33.55 6.27
N ILE A 74 -12.53 32.40 6.94
CA ILE A 74 -12.05 31.14 6.34
C ILE A 74 -13.05 30.62 5.28
N ILE A 75 -14.35 30.66 5.58
CA ILE A 75 -15.41 30.15 4.70
C ILE A 75 -15.64 31.07 3.48
N GLU A 76 -15.51 32.39 3.62
CA GLU A 76 -15.62 33.36 2.51
C GLU A 76 -14.57 33.11 1.40
N MET A 77 -13.43 32.51 1.73
CA MET A 77 -12.42 32.14 0.74
C MET A 77 -12.76 30.86 -0.05
N MET A 78 -13.58 29.95 0.47
CA MET A 78 -13.88 28.65 -0.15
C MET A 78 -14.48 28.74 -1.58
N PRO A 79 -15.42 29.65 -1.90
CA PRO A 79 -15.97 29.77 -3.26
C PRO A 79 -14.93 30.10 -4.33
N ARG A 80 -13.83 30.79 -3.97
CA ARG A 80 -12.74 31.12 -4.91
C ARG A 80 -12.03 29.88 -5.46
N TYR A 81 -12.05 28.79 -4.67
CA TYR A 81 -11.53 27.48 -5.04
C TYR A 81 -12.64 26.51 -5.51
N GLY A 82 -13.89 26.98 -5.56
CA GLY A 82 -15.06 26.16 -5.84
C GLY A 82 -15.27 25.05 -4.80
N ILE A 83 -14.91 25.31 -3.54
CA ILE A 83 -15.15 24.41 -2.41
C ILE A 83 -16.50 24.76 -1.77
N LYS A 84 -17.26 23.74 -1.36
CA LYS A 84 -18.47 23.87 -0.54
C LYS A 84 -18.33 23.05 0.75
N CYS A 85 -19.00 23.47 1.81
CA CYS A 85 -18.96 22.80 3.10
C CYS A 85 -20.35 22.68 3.75
N PHE A 86 -20.44 21.75 4.70
CA PHE A 86 -21.48 21.75 5.73
C PHE A 86 -20.80 21.82 7.09
N ILE A 87 -21.47 22.43 8.07
CA ILE A 87 -20.95 22.54 9.43
C ILE A 87 -21.30 21.25 10.20
N ASP A 88 -20.32 20.66 10.86
CA ASP A 88 -20.49 19.51 11.75
C ASP A 88 -20.33 19.95 13.22
N PRO A 89 -21.40 19.89 14.04
CA PRO A 89 -21.37 19.96 15.51
C PRO A 89 -20.56 18.84 16.19
N HIS A 90 -19.26 18.80 15.91
CA HIS A 90 -18.42 17.64 16.18
C HIS A 90 -18.23 17.37 17.68
N GLN A 91 -18.26 16.10 18.07
CA GLN A 91 -17.99 15.64 19.43
C GLN A 91 -17.41 14.22 19.43
N ASP A 92 -16.57 13.92 20.41
CA ASP A 92 -16.12 12.56 20.72
C ASP A 92 -16.33 12.31 22.22
N THR A 93 -17.06 11.26 22.60
CA THR A 93 -17.29 10.90 24.01
C THR A 93 -17.80 12.06 24.87
N TRP A 94 -18.60 12.97 24.30
CA TRP A 94 -19.13 14.22 24.86
C TRP A 94 -18.18 15.43 24.88
N SER A 95 -16.92 15.30 25.33
CA SER A 95 -16.06 16.46 25.60
C SER A 95 -14.58 16.08 25.78
N ARG A 96 -13.68 17.07 25.72
CA ARG A 96 -12.26 16.90 26.07
C ARG A 96 -12.02 16.41 27.50
N PHE A 97 -12.87 16.81 28.44
CA PHE A 97 -12.75 16.39 29.83
C PHE A 97 -13.17 14.93 30.05
N SER A 98 -14.08 14.42 29.23
CA SER A 98 -14.39 12.98 29.17
C SER A 98 -13.45 12.18 28.26
N GLY A 99 -12.39 12.80 27.72
CA GLY A 99 -11.32 12.14 26.96
C GLY A 99 -11.50 12.11 25.44
N GLY A 100 -12.35 12.99 24.88
CA GLY A 100 -12.56 13.13 23.44
C GLY A 100 -12.63 14.60 23.03
N SER A 101 -13.75 15.06 22.48
CA SER A 101 -13.94 16.43 21.97
C SER A 101 -15.41 16.85 22.04
N GLY A 102 -15.76 18.11 21.73
CA GLY A 102 -17.15 18.55 21.60
C GLY A 102 -17.61 19.57 22.61
N ALA A 103 -18.37 19.15 23.62
CA ALA A 103 -19.08 20.04 24.54
C ALA A 103 -18.15 20.81 25.52
N PRO A 104 -18.48 22.06 25.88
CA PRO A 104 -17.69 22.86 26.81
C PRO A 104 -17.73 22.34 28.25
N GLY A 105 -16.68 22.64 29.01
CA GLY A 105 -16.48 22.14 30.38
C GLY A 105 -17.60 22.49 31.35
N TRP A 106 -18.27 23.65 31.17
CA TRP A 106 -19.40 24.05 32.02
C TRP A 106 -20.60 23.09 31.94
N THR A 107 -20.72 22.27 30.89
CA THR A 107 -21.81 21.27 30.80
C THR A 107 -21.74 20.24 31.93
N PHE A 108 -20.53 19.88 32.38
CA PHE A 108 -20.32 19.04 33.56
C PHE A 108 -20.67 19.79 34.85
N GLU A 109 -20.31 21.07 34.98
CA GLU A 109 -20.68 21.90 36.14
C GLU A 109 -22.20 22.00 36.31
N VAL A 110 -22.94 22.13 35.19
CA VAL A 110 -24.42 22.13 35.14
C VAL A 110 -25.00 20.79 35.62
N ALA A 111 -24.37 19.67 35.27
CA ALA A 111 -24.73 18.34 35.78
C ALA A 111 -24.25 18.08 37.23
N GLY A 112 -23.44 18.97 37.80
CA GLY A 112 -22.85 18.82 39.14
C GLY A 112 -21.60 17.95 39.21
N LEU A 113 -20.93 17.69 38.07
CA LEU A 113 -19.71 16.89 37.95
C LEU A 113 -18.43 17.76 38.02
N ASP A 114 -17.39 17.25 38.66
CA ASP A 114 -16.08 17.89 38.82
C ASP A 114 -15.06 17.31 37.82
N ILE A 115 -14.77 18.08 36.76
CA ILE A 115 -13.85 17.69 35.68
C ILE A 115 -12.43 17.37 36.18
N THR A 116 -11.98 17.95 37.31
CA THR A 116 -10.62 17.73 37.84
C THR A 116 -10.47 16.34 38.46
N LYS A 117 -11.57 15.72 38.87
CA LYS A 117 -11.60 14.44 39.60
C LYS A 117 -11.85 13.22 38.70
N PHE A 118 -12.09 13.41 37.40
CA PHE A 118 -12.48 12.33 36.50
C PHE A 118 -11.44 11.22 36.34
N GLN A 119 -10.14 11.55 36.39
CA GLN A 119 -9.08 10.55 36.29
C GLN A 119 -8.90 9.76 37.60
N ALA A 120 -8.91 10.43 38.76
CA ALA A 120 -8.77 9.77 40.07
C ALA A 120 -9.94 8.83 40.38
N THR A 121 -11.16 9.24 40.02
CA THR A 121 -12.37 8.42 40.14
C THR A 121 -12.51 7.36 39.04
N GLY A 122 -11.79 7.47 37.92
CA GLY A 122 -12.02 6.65 36.73
C GLY A 122 -13.32 6.99 35.97
N ALA A 123 -13.96 8.12 36.27
CA ALA A 123 -15.15 8.60 35.56
C ALA A 123 -14.89 8.93 34.08
N ALA A 124 -13.64 9.20 33.70
CA ALA A 124 -13.15 9.24 32.32
C ALA A 124 -11.65 8.90 32.25
N HIS A 125 -11.19 8.43 31.08
CA HIS A 125 -9.76 8.22 30.80
C HIS A 125 -9.26 9.32 29.83
N ILE A 126 -8.52 10.28 30.37
CA ILE A 126 -7.96 11.42 29.62
C ILE A 126 -6.53 11.08 29.19
N HIS A 127 -6.21 11.19 27.89
CA HIS A 127 -4.88 10.86 27.37
C HIS A 127 -3.84 11.95 27.70
N ASN A 128 -4.22 13.22 27.58
CA ASN A 128 -3.32 14.37 27.76
C ASN A 128 -2.67 14.47 29.15
N SER A 129 -3.28 13.92 30.20
CA SER A 129 -2.74 13.95 31.57
C SER A 129 -1.75 12.83 31.90
N GLN A 130 -1.51 11.87 31.00
CA GLN A 130 -0.60 10.74 31.27
C GLN A 130 0.84 10.94 30.79
N PHE A 131 1.11 11.97 29.95
CA PHE A 131 2.44 12.24 29.38
C PHE A 131 3.54 12.58 30.40
N HIS A 132 3.22 12.76 31.68
CA HIS A 132 4.19 13.05 32.76
C HIS A 132 4.37 11.91 33.79
N ASN A 133 3.68 10.76 33.62
CA ASN A 133 3.75 9.64 34.57
C ASN A 133 4.69 8.52 34.10
N ASP A 134 6.01 8.79 34.15
CA ASP A 134 7.11 7.84 33.87
C ASP A 134 7.08 6.54 34.72
N HIS A 135 6.20 6.46 35.72
CA HIS A 135 5.98 5.27 36.55
C HIS A 135 5.22 4.14 35.85
N LEU A 136 4.61 4.40 34.69
CA LEU A 136 4.10 3.36 33.80
C LEU A 136 5.02 3.27 32.57
N GLY A 137 5.97 2.32 32.61
CA GLY A 137 7.09 2.23 31.67
C GLY A 137 6.73 1.98 30.19
N PRO A 138 7.75 1.87 29.31
CA PRO A 138 7.57 1.90 27.85
C PRO A 138 6.49 0.93 27.33
N GLY A 139 5.42 1.48 26.74
CA GLY A 139 4.25 0.72 26.25
C GLY A 139 2.96 0.87 27.08
N SER A 140 2.93 1.81 28.04
CA SER A 140 1.79 2.05 28.93
C SER A 140 0.58 2.72 28.26
N SER A 141 0.80 3.69 27.37
CA SER A 141 -0.25 4.35 26.59
C SER A 141 -0.71 3.46 25.43
N GLN A 142 -1.71 2.61 25.64
CA GLN A 142 -2.26 1.75 24.59
C GLN A 142 -3.13 2.57 23.61
N PRO A 143 -2.87 2.57 22.29
CA PRO A 143 -3.66 3.34 21.33
C PRO A 143 -5.12 2.89 21.24
N MET A 144 -6.03 3.82 20.95
CA MET A 144 -7.49 3.62 20.85
C MET A 144 -8.17 3.16 22.16
N VAL A 145 -7.69 3.58 23.33
CA VAL A 145 -8.43 3.39 24.60
C VAL A 145 -9.56 4.40 24.75
N TRP A 146 -9.46 5.60 24.14
CA TRP A 146 -10.43 6.69 24.34
C TRP A 146 -11.91 6.34 24.03
N PRO A 147 -12.28 5.52 23.02
CA PRO A 147 -13.70 5.25 22.74
C PRO A 147 -14.37 4.44 23.86
N THR A 148 -13.59 3.79 24.73
CA THR A 148 -14.11 3.16 25.96
C THR A 148 -14.64 4.19 26.98
N ASN A 149 -14.51 5.51 26.74
CA ASN A 149 -15.12 6.53 27.60
C ASN A 149 -16.62 6.66 27.38
N TYR A 150 -17.18 6.23 26.25
CA TYR A 150 -18.63 6.21 26.00
C TYR A 150 -19.44 5.39 27.04
N THR A 151 -18.78 4.48 27.77
CA THR A 151 -19.36 3.66 28.86
C THR A 151 -19.05 4.17 30.27
N LYS A 152 -18.14 5.13 30.44
CA LYS A 152 -17.71 5.62 31.75
C LYS A 152 -18.62 6.77 32.23
N LEU A 153 -18.63 6.96 33.55
CA LEU A 153 -19.57 7.84 34.27
C LEU A 153 -19.81 9.19 33.57
N ALA A 154 -18.74 9.91 33.21
CA ALA A 154 -18.85 11.27 32.70
C ALA A 154 -19.62 11.34 31.38
N SER A 155 -19.18 10.57 30.37
CA SER A 155 -19.79 10.59 29.04
C SER A 155 -21.21 10.01 29.06
N SER A 156 -21.40 8.82 29.64
CA SER A 156 -22.70 8.16 29.66
C SER A 156 -23.75 8.95 30.46
N THR A 157 -23.35 9.62 31.55
CA THR A 157 -24.26 10.50 32.30
C THR A 157 -24.68 11.71 31.47
N MET A 158 -23.74 12.41 30.83
CA MET A 158 -24.05 13.62 30.05
C MET A 158 -24.98 13.34 28.87
N PHE A 159 -24.72 12.28 28.10
CA PHE A 159 -25.65 11.85 27.04
C PHE A 159 -27.04 11.53 27.59
N THR A 160 -27.14 10.79 28.71
CA THR A 160 -28.44 10.44 29.31
C THR A 160 -29.20 11.69 29.76
N LEU A 161 -28.51 12.68 30.36
CA LEU A 161 -29.10 13.95 30.76
C LEU A 161 -29.56 14.81 29.56
N PHE A 162 -28.76 14.86 28.49
CA PHE A 162 -29.09 15.62 27.27
C PHE A 162 -30.28 15.04 26.52
N TRP A 163 -30.37 13.71 26.37
CA TRP A 163 -31.45 13.06 25.64
C TRP A 163 -32.72 12.88 26.47
N SER A 164 -32.60 12.61 27.78
CA SER A 164 -33.68 12.03 28.57
C SER A 164 -33.72 12.45 30.05
N GLY A 165 -33.02 13.52 30.42
CA GLY A 165 -33.00 14.05 31.79
C GLY A 165 -34.40 14.37 32.35
N ASN A 166 -35.37 14.75 31.52
CA ASN A 166 -36.76 14.96 31.96
C ASN A 166 -37.50 13.68 32.39
N THR A 167 -37.02 12.52 31.94
CA THR A 167 -37.56 11.20 32.29
C THR A 167 -36.78 10.60 33.47
N PHE A 168 -35.45 10.55 33.38
CA PHE A 168 -34.59 9.80 34.32
C PHE A 168 -33.86 10.64 35.37
N ALA A 169 -33.81 11.97 35.23
CA ALA A 169 -33.25 12.88 36.23
C ALA A 169 -34.17 14.10 36.50
N PRO A 170 -35.49 13.92 36.68
CA PRO A 170 -36.47 15.01 36.70
C PRO A 170 -36.30 16.03 37.83
N GLU A 171 -35.56 15.70 38.90
CA GLU A 171 -35.25 16.64 39.99
C GLU A 171 -34.02 17.51 39.70
N LEU A 172 -33.17 17.11 38.73
CA LEU A 172 -31.94 17.81 38.40
C LEU A 172 -32.23 19.09 37.59
N LYS A 173 -32.17 20.23 38.28
CA LYS A 173 -32.44 21.56 37.72
C LYS A 173 -31.23 22.48 37.84
N TYR A 174 -31.02 23.27 36.79
CA TYR A 174 -30.03 24.34 36.74
C TYR A 174 -30.74 25.68 36.46
N GLN A 175 -30.46 26.70 37.29
CA GLN A 175 -31.15 28.01 37.25
C GLN A 175 -32.70 27.91 37.24
N GLY A 176 -33.25 26.86 37.87
CA GLY A 176 -34.70 26.59 37.92
C GLY A 176 -35.27 25.83 36.72
N LYS A 177 -34.53 25.75 35.60
CA LYS A 177 -34.88 24.96 34.41
C LYS A 177 -34.42 23.50 34.57
N GLN A 178 -35.09 22.57 33.90
CA GLN A 178 -34.63 21.19 33.77
C GLN A 178 -33.27 21.14 33.05
N VAL A 179 -32.33 20.28 33.50
CA VAL A 179 -31.01 20.19 32.85
C VAL A 179 -31.10 19.74 31.38
N GLN A 180 -32.04 18.85 31.03
CA GLN A 180 -32.27 18.47 29.62
C GLN A 180 -32.59 19.69 28.75
N ASP A 181 -33.65 20.43 29.08
CA ASP A 181 -34.08 21.58 28.28
C ASP A 181 -33.09 22.75 28.39
N PHE A 182 -32.28 22.83 29.44
CA PHE A 182 -31.19 23.78 29.53
C PHE A 182 -30.09 23.46 28.50
N LEU A 183 -29.56 22.24 28.50
CA LEU A 183 -28.49 21.83 27.59
C LEU A 183 -28.95 21.80 26.12
N GLN A 184 -30.16 21.29 25.85
CA GLN A 184 -30.70 21.26 24.48
C GLN A 184 -30.89 22.68 23.93
N ASP A 185 -31.45 23.62 24.69
CA ASP A 185 -31.69 24.97 24.18
C ASP A 185 -30.38 25.77 24.02
N CYS A 186 -29.37 25.59 24.88
CA CYS A 186 -28.06 26.22 24.67
C CYS A 186 -27.42 25.73 23.36
N TYR A 187 -27.38 24.41 23.16
CA TYR A 187 -26.88 23.80 21.92
C TYR A 187 -27.63 24.29 20.67
N LEU A 188 -28.97 24.32 20.71
CA LEU A 188 -29.81 24.80 19.61
C LEU A 188 -29.57 26.28 19.31
N ASN A 189 -29.51 27.14 20.33
CA ASN A 189 -29.26 28.57 20.16
C ASN A 189 -27.85 28.83 19.60
N CYS A 190 -26.85 28.09 20.07
CA CYS A 190 -25.45 28.22 19.67
C CYS A 190 -25.24 27.93 18.17
N TYR A 191 -25.78 26.82 17.66
CA TYR A 191 -25.70 26.54 16.22
C TYR A 191 -26.66 27.36 15.36
N SER A 192 -27.78 27.85 15.92
CA SER A 192 -28.64 28.82 15.23
C SER A 192 -27.94 30.16 15.04
N HIS A 193 -27.24 30.65 16.07
CA HIS A 193 -26.41 31.85 16.01
C HIS A 193 -25.30 31.71 14.96
N LEU A 194 -24.59 30.57 14.94
CA LEU A 194 -23.62 30.29 13.87
C LEU A 194 -24.28 30.27 12.47
N ALA A 195 -25.46 29.66 12.34
CA ALA A 195 -26.22 29.63 11.08
C ALA A 195 -26.66 31.03 10.61
N GLU A 196 -26.99 31.95 11.53
CA GLU A 196 -27.26 33.36 11.21
C GLU A 196 -25.99 34.06 10.74
N ARG A 197 -24.89 33.90 11.49
CA ARG A 197 -23.58 34.49 11.17
C ARG A 197 -23.01 34.03 9.81
N VAL A 198 -23.31 32.80 9.36
CA VAL A 198 -22.89 32.27 8.04
C VAL A 198 -23.99 32.28 6.96
N GLN A 199 -25.18 32.82 7.25
CA GLN A 199 -26.37 32.74 6.37
C GLN A 199 -26.11 33.17 4.92
N GLN A 200 -25.25 34.18 4.73
CA GLN A 200 -24.93 34.81 3.44
C GLN A 200 -23.80 34.12 2.65
N LEU A 201 -23.09 33.15 3.25
CA LEU A 201 -21.92 32.52 2.63
C LEU A 201 -22.32 31.37 1.69
N GLU A 202 -22.06 31.51 0.38
CA GLU A 202 -22.47 30.55 -0.66
C GLU A 202 -21.79 29.16 -0.55
N ALA A 203 -20.69 29.08 0.21
CA ALA A 203 -20.00 27.83 0.49
C ALA A 203 -20.78 26.91 1.45
N VAL A 204 -21.56 27.47 2.39
CA VAL A 204 -22.28 26.69 3.40
C VAL A 204 -23.59 26.18 2.83
N ILE A 205 -23.69 24.85 2.64
CA ILE A 205 -24.91 24.21 2.12
C ILE A 205 -25.84 23.69 3.22
N GLY A 206 -25.36 23.57 4.46
CA GLY A 206 -26.09 22.89 5.51
C GLY A 206 -25.33 22.71 6.82
N PHE A 207 -25.99 22.03 7.76
CA PHE A 207 -25.54 21.72 9.10
C PHE A 207 -25.84 20.25 9.43
N GLU A 208 -24.96 19.57 10.13
CA GLU A 208 -25.22 18.27 10.74
C GLU A 208 -25.89 18.44 12.11
N VAL A 209 -26.59 17.43 12.63
CA VAL A 209 -27.22 17.53 13.96
C VAL A 209 -26.21 17.38 15.10
N MET A 210 -25.41 16.32 15.06
CA MET A 210 -24.41 15.93 16.06
C MET A 210 -23.63 14.71 15.54
N ASN A 211 -22.30 14.79 15.49
CA ASN A 211 -21.42 13.66 15.17
C ASN A 211 -21.65 12.47 16.14
N GLU A 212 -21.76 11.24 15.62
CA GLU A 212 -21.84 9.98 16.37
C GLU A 212 -22.72 10.00 17.66
N PRO A 213 -24.03 10.25 17.58
CA PRO A 213 -24.89 10.53 18.72
C PRO A 213 -25.14 9.31 19.63
N HIS A 214 -24.47 9.26 20.79
CA HIS A 214 -24.53 8.10 21.70
C HIS A 214 -25.69 8.16 22.73
N GLN A 215 -26.30 7.00 23.01
CA GLN A 215 -27.49 6.88 23.88
C GLN A 215 -27.22 6.96 25.40
N GLY A 216 -25.95 6.89 25.82
CA GLY A 216 -25.58 6.86 27.24
C GLY A 216 -26.07 5.58 27.93
N TYR A 217 -26.91 5.72 28.96
CA TYR A 217 -27.51 4.58 29.69
C TYR A 217 -28.89 4.19 29.17
N ILE A 218 -29.49 4.93 28.25
CA ILE A 218 -30.86 4.68 27.74
C ILE A 218 -30.93 3.27 27.12
N GLY A 219 -31.96 2.51 27.50
CA GLY A 219 -32.14 1.12 27.03
C GLY A 219 -31.21 0.08 27.70
N LEU A 220 -30.33 0.46 28.62
CA LEU A 220 -29.42 -0.47 29.29
C LEU A 220 -30.18 -1.39 30.28
N VAL A 221 -30.39 -2.64 29.86
CA VAL A 221 -31.16 -3.67 30.59
C VAL A 221 -30.50 -4.12 31.89
N ASP A 222 -29.17 -4.01 32.01
CA ASP A 222 -28.43 -4.59 33.12
C ASP A 222 -27.28 -3.68 33.59
N LEU A 223 -27.54 -2.85 34.61
CA LEU A 223 -26.56 -1.90 35.13
C LEU A 223 -25.29 -2.55 35.73
N THR A 224 -25.26 -3.87 35.98
CA THR A 224 -24.05 -4.54 36.50
C THR A 224 -23.15 -5.11 35.41
N ARG A 225 -23.52 -5.06 34.12
CA ARG A 225 -22.70 -5.61 33.02
C ARG A 225 -23.07 -5.02 31.64
N TYR A 226 -22.06 -4.63 30.88
CA TYR A 226 -22.22 -4.32 29.45
C TYR A 226 -22.25 -5.60 28.60
N SER A 227 -22.89 -5.53 27.44
CA SER A 227 -22.84 -6.63 26.47
C SER A 227 -21.58 -6.51 25.62
N ALA A 228 -20.59 -7.38 25.85
CA ALA A 228 -19.33 -7.42 25.10
C ALA A 228 -19.49 -7.78 23.59
N VAL A 229 -20.72 -7.94 23.09
CA VAL A 229 -21.07 -8.10 21.66
C VAL A 229 -21.43 -6.76 21.00
N HIS A 230 -21.91 -5.78 21.78
CA HIS A 230 -22.38 -4.47 21.30
C HIS A 230 -21.59 -3.29 21.88
N THR A 231 -20.88 -3.49 22.99
CA THR A 231 -20.13 -2.46 23.70
C THR A 231 -18.62 -2.70 23.58
N LEU A 232 -17.84 -1.65 23.34
CA LEU A 232 -16.38 -1.74 23.31
C LEU A 232 -15.81 -1.81 24.74
N VAL A 233 -15.44 -3.01 25.18
CA VAL A 233 -14.91 -3.30 26.52
C VAL A 233 -13.41 -3.58 26.43
N PHE A 234 -12.56 -2.63 26.85
CA PHE A 234 -11.09 -2.69 26.73
C PHE A 234 -10.43 -1.83 27.83
N GLY A 235 -9.23 -2.21 28.29
CA GLY A 235 -8.56 -1.56 29.42
C GLY A 235 -9.39 -1.65 30.70
N ASP A 236 -9.40 -0.59 31.51
CA ASP A 236 -10.33 -0.45 32.64
C ASP A 236 -11.76 -0.25 32.13
N SER A 237 -12.63 -1.21 32.39
CA SER A 237 -14.03 -1.20 31.96
C SER A 237 -14.97 -1.47 33.13
N PRO A 238 -15.29 -0.46 33.97
CA PRO A 238 -16.37 -0.58 34.95
C PRO A 238 -17.73 -0.79 34.26
N SER A 239 -18.64 -1.51 34.91
CA SER A 239 -20.07 -1.46 34.59
C SER A 239 -20.67 -0.08 34.94
N ALA A 240 -21.90 0.19 34.50
CA ALA A 240 -22.61 1.42 34.86
C ALA A 240 -22.73 1.58 36.39
N PHE A 241 -23.11 0.51 37.11
CA PHE A 241 -23.20 0.53 38.57
C PHE A 241 -21.84 0.78 39.24
N GLN A 242 -20.76 0.10 38.81
CA GLN A 242 -19.41 0.36 39.31
C GLN A 242 -18.95 1.79 39.00
N SER A 243 -19.38 2.37 37.86
CA SER A 243 -19.09 3.77 37.51
C SER A 243 -19.80 4.73 38.46
N PHE A 244 -21.02 4.41 38.92
CA PHE A 244 -21.74 5.22 39.90
C PHE A 244 -21.08 5.21 41.28
N THR A 245 -20.63 4.04 41.75
CA THR A 245 -19.98 3.89 43.07
C THR A 245 -18.62 4.56 43.11
N LEU A 246 -17.82 4.39 42.05
CA LEU A 246 -16.56 5.11 41.86
C LEU A 246 -16.74 6.64 41.87
N GLY A 247 -17.80 7.14 41.21
CA GLY A 247 -18.11 8.58 41.20
C GLY A 247 -18.52 9.15 42.56
N ASP A 248 -19.25 8.38 43.37
CA ASP A 248 -19.66 8.76 44.74
C ASP A 248 -18.48 8.72 45.74
N GLY A 249 -17.29 8.30 45.32
CA GLY A 249 -16.08 8.21 46.14
C GLY A 249 -15.88 6.87 46.86
N ILE A 250 -16.53 5.80 46.38
CA ILE A 250 -16.41 4.45 46.95
C ILE A 250 -15.36 3.65 46.15
N PRO A 251 -14.23 3.24 46.75
CA PRO A 251 -13.24 2.39 46.09
C PRO A 251 -13.89 1.10 45.62
N THR A 252 -13.78 0.79 44.32
CA THR A 252 -14.54 -0.30 43.70
C THR A 252 -13.61 -1.20 42.88
N GLU A 253 -13.75 -2.52 43.03
CA GLU A 253 -13.09 -3.49 42.16
C GLU A 253 -13.77 -3.52 40.78
N ILE A 254 -12.98 -3.34 39.72
CA ILE A 254 -13.42 -3.33 38.31
C ILE A 254 -12.66 -4.37 37.49
N GLU A 255 -13.17 -4.68 36.30
CA GLU A 255 -12.54 -5.61 35.37
C GLU A 255 -11.57 -4.92 34.40
N VAL A 256 -10.46 -5.59 34.11
CA VAL A 256 -9.46 -5.17 33.14
C VAL A 256 -9.48 -6.11 31.94
N TRP A 257 -9.67 -5.55 30.74
CA TRP A 257 -9.91 -6.28 29.49
C TRP A 257 -8.80 -6.05 28.46
N ILE A 258 -8.40 -7.10 27.75
CA ILE A 258 -7.33 -7.08 26.73
C ILE A 258 -7.82 -7.58 25.38
N ARG A 259 -7.14 -7.21 24.29
CA ARG A 259 -7.43 -7.68 22.93
C ARG A 259 -7.32 -9.22 22.83
N SER A 260 -8.15 -9.82 21.99
CA SER A 260 -8.29 -11.27 21.86
C SER A 260 -8.78 -11.65 20.45
N TRP A 261 -8.78 -12.95 20.15
CA TRP A 261 -9.39 -13.54 18.96
C TRP A 261 -9.88 -14.96 19.31
N PRO A 262 -11.05 -15.45 18.82
CA PRO A 262 -11.97 -14.81 17.85
C PRO A 262 -12.88 -13.72 18.44
N TYR A 263 -13.06 -13.65 19.77
CA TYR A 263 -13.79 -12.57 20.42
C TYR A 263 -12.90 -11.32 20.55
N PRO A 264 -13.39 -10.09 20.29
CA PRO A 264 -12.54 -8.88 20.19
C PRO A 264 -11.68 -8.61 21.43
N THR A 265 -12.24 -8.82 22.62
CA THR A 265 -11.53 -8.70 23.89
C THR A 265 -11.89 -9.83 24.85
N ARG A 266 -11.07 -9.98 25.90
CA ARG A 266 -11.31 -10.90 27.02
C ARG A 266 -10.91 -10.27 28.34
N LYS A 267 -11.60 -10.62 29.43
CA LYS A 267 -11.17 -10.31 30.79
C LYS A 267 -9.78 -10.91 31.04
N HIS A 268 -8.89 -10.10 31.59
CA HIS A 268 -7.52 -10.51 31.97
C HIS A 268 -7.36 -10.59 33.49
N SER A 269 -7.82 -9.55 34.19
CA SER A 269 -7.64 -9.38 35.63
C SER A 269 -8.74 -8.47 36.20
N THR A 270 -8.71 -8.24 37.50
CA THR A 270 -9.47 -7.18 38.18
C THR A 270 -8.51 -6.24 38.91
N ARG A 271 -8.95 -5.01 39.21
CA ARG A 271 -8.24 -4.10 40.12
C ARG A 271 -9.19 -3.13 40.82
N VAL A 272 -8.83 -2.67 42.01
CA VAL A 272 -9.54 -1.58 42.70
C VAL A 272 -9.12 -0.24 42.11
N VAL A 273 -10.11 0.62 41.84
CA VAL A 273 -9.92 2.01 41.38
C VAL A 273 -10.52 2.98 42.40
N ASN A 274 -10.06 4.23 42.39
CA ASN A 274 -10.40 5.29 43.34
C ASN A 274 -10.07 4.93 44.81
N THR A 275 -8.83 4.47 45.05
CA THR A 275 -8.33 4.16 46.40
C THR A 275 -8.16 5.39 47.31
N GLU A 276 -8.24 6.59 46.75
CA GLU A 276 -8.14 7.88 47.46
C GLU A 276 -9.50 8.40 47.97
N CYS A 277 -10.60 7.70 47.63
CA CYS A 277 -11.97 8.08 47.99
C CYS A 277 -12.36 9.50 47.52
N GLU A 278 -11.90 9.88 46.33
CA GLU A 278 -12.22 11.16 45.70
C GLU A 278 -13.60 11.11 45.05
N SER A 279 -14.34 12.22 45.03
CA SER A 279 -15.67 12.26 44.42
C SER A 279 -15.63 12.93 43.05
N ALA A 280 -16.36 12.38 42.09
CA ALA A 280 -16.55 12.99 40.77
C ALA A 280 -17.61 14.11 40.78
N TRP A 281 -18.23 14.42 41.92
CA TRP A 281 -19.34 15.36 42.05
C TRP A 281 -18.96 16.61 42.84
N LEU A 282 -19.27 17.78 42.27
CA LEU A 282 -18.95 19.09 42.83
C LEU A 282 -19.54 19.25 44.24
N ASN A 283 -18.72 19.75 45.16
CA ASN A 283 -19.05 19.91 46.58
C ASN A 283 -19.43 18.59 47.30
N ARG A 284 -19.00 17.43 46.79
CA ARG A 284 -19.37 16.09 47.30
C ARG A 284 -20.89 15.88 47.40
N ARG A 285 -21.63 16.40 46.41
CA ARG A 285 -23.05 16.06 46.23
C ARG A 285 -23.18 14.55 45.93
N PRO A 286 -24.23 13.86 46.41
CA PRO A 286 -24.46 12.47 46.07
C PRO A 286 -24.73 12.33 44.57
N CYS A 287 -24.31 11.20 43.98
CA CYS A 287 -24.53 10.86 42.58
C CYS A 287 -25.97 11.09 42.11
N VAL A 288 -26.16 11.69 40.93
CA VAL A 288 -27.52 11.99 40.38
C VAL A 288 -28.39 10.73 40.33
N TRP A 289 -27.81 9.58 39.99
CA TRP A 289 -28.51 8.29 39.94
C TRP A 289 -28.80 7.72 41.34
N ARG A 290 -28.05 8.14 42.36
CA ARG A 290 -28.35 7.84 43.78
C ARG A 290 -29.53 8.70 44.28
N GLN A 291 -29.55 9.99 43.94
CA GLN A 291 -30.66 10.90 44.26
C GLN A 291 -32.00 10.36 43.72
N HIS A 292 -32.01 9.84 42.49
CA HIS A 292 -33.21 9.28 41.85
C HIS A 292 -33.48 7.80 42.20
N GLY A 293 -32.83 7.25 43.24
CA GLY A 293 -33.13 5.92 43.79
C GLY A 293 -32.74 4.74 42.90
N VAL A 294 -31.78 4.89 41.98
CA VAL A 294 -31.29 3.79 41.14
C VAL A 294 -30.42 2.82 41.95
N TRP A 295 -29.65 3.36 42.89
CA TRP A 295 -28.79 2.62 43.82
C TRP A 295 -28.61 3.43 45.11
N ASP A 296 -28.15 2.80 46.19
CA ASP A 296 -27.78 3.47 47.45
C ASP A 296 -26.68 2.67 48.19
N VAL A 297 -26.30 3.08 49.40
CA VAL A 297 -25.33 2.39 50.27
C VAL A 297 -26.04 1.76 51.46
N ASP A 298 -25.86 0.45 51.65
CA ASP A 298 -26.44 -0.29 52.76
C ASP A 298 -25.93 0.24 54.12
N GLU A 299 -26.84 0.62 55.02
CA GLU A 299 -26.47 1.33 56.24
C GLU A 299 -25.62 0.48 57.21
N ALA A 300 -25.78 -0.85 57.21
CA ALA A 300 -25.15 -1.75 58.16
C ALA A 300 -23.77 -2.23 57.71
N THR A 301 -23.61 -2.50 56.41
CA THR A 301 -22.39 -3.06 55.81
C THR A 301 -21.54 -2.01 55.10
N LYS A 302 -22.09 -0.82 54.82
CA LYS A 302 -21.49 0.27 54.03
C LYS A 302 -21.10 -0.11 52.60
N ASN A 303 -21.60 -1.24 52.09
CA ASN A 303 -21.44 -1.62 50.69
C ASN A 303 -22.49 -0.93 49.80
N PRO A 304 -22.15 -0.57 48.56
CA PRO A 304 -23.12 -0.08 47.60
C PRO A 304 -24.06 -1.20 47.14
N VAL A 305 -25.35 -0.88 46.99
CA VAL A 305 -26.42 -1.80 46.57
C VAL A 305 -27.22 -1.17 45.43
N LEU A 306 -27.35 -1.91 44.33
CA LEU A 306 -28.18 -1.52 43.18
C LEU A 306 -29.66 -1.79 43.51
N LEU A 307 -30.50 -0.74 43.47
CA LEU A 307 -31.93 -0.82 43.81
C LEU A 307 -32.80 -1.10 42.58
N GLN A 308 -32.54 -0.42 41.47
CA GLN A 308 -33.34 -0.49 40.24
C GLN A 308 -32.48 -0.91 39.05
N LYS A 309 -32.43 -2.22 38.82
CA LYS A 309 -31.53 -2.84 37.83
C LYS A 309 -31.80 -2.43 36.38
N GLU A 310 -33.08 -2.28 36.02
CA GLU A 310 -33.55 -2.02 34.66
C GLU A 310 -33.95 -0.54 34.44
N TYR A 311 -33.52 0.38 35.32
CA TYR A 311 -34.06 1.74 35.44
C TYR A 311 -34.22 2.48 34.11
N PHE A 312 -33.20 2.43 33.24
CA PHE A 312 -33.17 3.16 31.96
C PHE A 312 -33.93 2.48 30.80
N THR A 313 -34.63 1.38 31.06
CA THR A 313 -35.44 0.66 30.03
C THR A 313 -36.90 1.12 29.97
N LYS A 314 -37.39 1.79 31.02
CA LYS A 314 -38.81 2.17 31.20
C LYS A 314 -38.90 3.56 31.82
N ASP A 315 -39.86 4.38 31.43
CA ASP A 315 -40.13 5.67 32.07
C ASP A 315 -40.49 5.46 33.55
N PRO A 316 -39.74 6.01 34.53
CA PRO A 316 -40.01 5.84 35.95
C PRO A 316 -41.38 6.39 36.41
N LYS A 317 -42.01 7.27 35.63
CA LYS A 317 -43.30 7.90 35.95
C LYS A 317 -44.50 7.12 35.41
N THR A 318 -44.39 6.53 34.21
CA THR A 318 -45.50 5.82 33.55
C THR A 318 -45.32 4.30 33.46
N GLY A 319 -44.11 3.78 33.70
CA GLY A 319 -43.78 2.36 33.61
C GLY A 319 -43.68 1.80 32.18
N ASN A 320 -43.93 2.63 31.16
CA ASN A 320 -43.84 2.22 29.75
C ASN A 320 -42.39 1.99 29.33
N PRO A 321 -42.08 0.96 28.50
CA PRO A 321 -40.77 0.82 27.87
C PRO A 321 -40.41 2.05 27.03
N VAL A 322 -39.12 2.40 26.98
CA VAL A 322 -38.60 3.50 26.15
C VAL A 322 -37.60 3.01 25.10
N GLU A 323 -37.55 3.71 23.97
CA GLU A 323 -36.67 3.44 22.84
C GLU A 323 -35.87 4.70 22.48
N PHE A 324 -34.54 4.66 22.61
CA PHE A 324 -33.65 5.84 22.43
C PHE A 324 -33.95 6.63 21.16
N TYR A 325 -33.94 5.93 20.02
CA TYR A 325 -34.11 6.52 18.70
C TYR A 325 -35.47 7.21 18.52
N LYS A 326 -36.54 6.60 19.03
CA LYS A 326 -37.92 7.02 18.80
C LYS A 326 -38.40 8.07 19.79
N ASP A 327 -38.12 7.87 21.08
CA ASP A 327 -38.72 8.67 22.15
C ASP A 327 -37.85 9.88 22.55
N PHE A 328 -36.57 9.90 22.18
CA PHE A 328 -35.63 10.97 22.54
C PHE A 328 -34.85 11.57 21.34
N TYR A 329 -34.26 10.73 20.48
CA TYR A 329 -33.40 11.21 19.39
C TYR A 329 -34.18 11.91 18.27
N LEU A 330 -35.15 11.24 17.63
CA LEU A 330 -35.98 11.84 16.57
C LEU A 330 -36.71 13.12 17.01
N PRO A 331 -37.28 13.23 18.23
CA PRO A 331 -37.82 14.49 18.73
C PRO A 331 -36.79 15.63 18.78
N PHE A 332 -35.53 15.37 19.13
CA PHE A 332 -34.46 16.38 19.12
C PHE A 332 -34.01 16.73 17.70
N VAL A 333 -33.83 15.74 16.82
CA VAL A 333 -33.54 15.97 15.39
C VAL A 333 -34.59 16.91 14.78
N ASN A 334 -35.87 16.67 15.07
CA ASN A 334 -36.97 17.54 14.66
C ASN A 334 -36.95 18.96 15.29
N LYS A 335 -36.38 19.15 16.49
CA LYS A 335 -36.11 20.50 17.03
C LYS A 335 -34.98 21.17 16.26
N TYR A 336 -33.87 20.47 16.05
CA TYR A 336 -32.66 20.99 15.40
C TYR A 336 -32.92 21.40 13.94
N ILE A 337 -33.61 20.55 13.18
CA ILE A 337 -34.05 20.85 11.80
C ILE A 337 -34.84 22.16 11.76
N LYS A 338 -35.81 22.33 12.65
CA LYS A 338 -36.65 23.55 12.71
C LYS A 338 -35.85 24.79 13.11
N ALA A 339 -34.88 24.66 14.02
CA ALA A 339 -34.02 25.76 14.41
C ALA A 339 -33.19 26.26 13.21
N ILE A 340 -32.37 25.40 12.60
CA ILE A 340 -31.51 25.77 11.46
C ILE A 340 -32.33 26.22 10.24
N GLN A 341 -33.43 25.55 9.91
CA GLN A 341 -34.26 25.93 8.75
C GLN A 341 -35.11 27.17 9.00
N SER A 342 -35.32 27.60 10.25
CA SER A 342 -35.93 28.92 10.54
C SER A 342 -35.01 30.09 10.19
N VAL A 343 -33.68 29.88 10.26
CA VAL A 343 -32.68 30.85 9.81
C VAL A 343 -32.61 30.89 8.28
N LYS A 344 -32.66 29.73 7.62
CA LYS A 344 -32.62 29.62 6.15
C LYS A 344 -33.24 28.30 5.69
N GLU A 345 -34.44 28.34 5.13
CA GLU A 345 -35.21 27.17 4.70
C GLU A 345 -34.42 26.25 3.73
N SER A 346 -33.53 26.84 2.92
CA SER A 346 -32.70 26.10 1.96
C SER A 346 -31.51 25.34 2.58
N TYR A 347 -31.29 25.38 3.89
CA TYR A 347 -30.22 24.60 4.52
C TYR A 347 -30.56 23.11 4.57
N LEU A 348 -29.63 22.31 4.05
CA LEU A 348 -29.65 20.85 4.17
C LEU A 348 -29.26 20.46 5.60
N VAL A 349 -30.05 19.59 6.23
CA VAL A 349 -29.69 19.05 7.55
C VAL A 349 -29.18 17.62 7.39
N PHE A 350 -27.98 17.34 7.89
CA PHE A 350 -27.36 16.02 7.84
C PHE A 350 -27.67 15.28 9.15
N VAL A 351 -28.25 14.07 9.05
CA VAL A 351 -28.75 13.31 10.20
C VAL A 351 -28.07 11.94 10.26
N GLU A 352 -27.38 11.71 11.37
CA GLU A 352 -26.56 10.51 11.60
C GLU A 352 -27.25 9.49 12.53
N PRO A 353 -27.05 8.18 12.33
CA PRO A 353 -27.31 7.16 13.33
C PRO A 353 -26.07 6.97 14.24
N LEU A 354 -26.10 6.01 15.18
CA LEU A 354 -24.86 5.47 15.72
C LEU A 354 -23.99 4.87 14.58
N PRO A 355 -22.65 4.96 14.66
CA PRO A 355 -21.76 4.41 13.63
C PRO A 355 -22.00 2.92 13.39
N ASN A 356 -22.11 2.53 12.11
CA ASN A 356 -22.41 1.16 11.69
C ASN A 356 -23.77 0.58 12.14
N GLU A 357 -24.65 1.37 12.75
CA GLU A 357 -26.02 0.97 13.12
C GLU A 357 -27.05 1.23 11.99
N PRO A 358 -28.22 0.54 12.00
CA PRO A 358 -29.37 0.97 11.20
C PRO A 358 -29.86 2.36 11.65
N PRO A 359 -30.29 3.23 10.71
CA PRO A 359 -30.95 4.47 11.08
C PRO A 359 -32.33 4.24 11.69
N PRO A 360 -32.82 5.20 12.50
CA PRO A 360 -34.17 5.14 13.06
C PRO A 360 -35.23 5.12 11.95
N VAL A 361 -36.37 4.48 12.20
CA VAL A 361 -37.52 4.51 11.28
C VAL A 361 -38.23 5.85 11.42
N TRP A 362 -38.21 6.66 10.35
CA TRP A 362 -38.87 7.95 10.31
C TRP A 362 -40.37 7.78 10.01
N THR A 363 -41.19 8.62 10.63
CA THR A 363 -42.62 8.68 10.40
C THR A 363 -42.96 9.72 9.31
N PRO A 364 -44.15 9.67 8.68
CA PRO A 364 -44.56 10.68 7.71
C PRO A 364 -44.57 12.12 8.26
N THR A 365 -44.64 12.30 9.59
CA THR A 365 -44.56 13.59 10.28
C THR A 365 -43.14 14.16 10.40
N ASP A 366 -42.10 13.36 10.18
CA ASP A 366 -40.69 13.77 10.22
C ASP A 366 -40.17 14.24 8.84
N ASN A 367 -41.03 14.20 7.81
CA ASN A 367 -40.68 14.33 6.39
C ASN A 367 -40.41 15.78 5.92
N SER A 368 -39.52 16.49 6.60
CA SER A 368 -38.95 17.75 6.09
C SER A 368 -38.13 17.50 4.81
N HIS A 369 -38.17 18.45 3.87
CA HIS A 369 -37.72 18.19 2.49
C HIS A 369 -36.20 18.31 2.31
N ASN A 370 -35.53 19.15 3.11
CA ASN A 370 -34.10 19.44 3.01
C ASN A 370 -33.28 18.66 4.07
N VAL A 371 -33.35 17.33 4.04
CA VAL A 371 -32.62 16.46 4.99
C VAL A 371 -31.88 15.35 4.24
N ILE A 372 -30.65 15.06 4.70
CA ILE A 372 -29.73 14.08 4.13
C ILE A 372 -29.41 13.03 5.20
N TYR A 373 -29.46 11.76 4.81
CA TYR A 373 -29.02 10.65 5.64
C TYR A 373 -27.48 10.57 5.61
N ALA A 374 -26.85 10.69 6.78
CA ALA A 374 -25.41 10.76 6.93
C ALA A 374 -24.88 9.65 7.87
N PRO A 375 -24.64 8.42 7.40
CA PRO A 375 -24.05 7.37 8.23
C PRO A 375 -22.52 7.35 8.17
N HIS A 376 -21.88 7.10 9.31
CA HIS A 376 -20.47 6.72 9.39
C HIS A 376 -20.23 5.24 9.01
N TRP A 377 -19.10 4.94 8.35
CA TRP A 377 -18.69 3.55 8.05
C TRP A 377 -17.18 3.30 8.23
N TYR A 378 -16.84 2.20 8.93
CA TYR A 378 -15.46 1.81 9.25
C TYR A 378 -15.28 0.28 9.31
N ASP A 379 -14.12 -0.24 8.90
CA ASP A 379 -13.71 -1.61 9.24
C ASP A 379 -13.28 -1.70 10.71
N LEU A 380 -14.25 -2.06 11.56
CA LEU A 380 -14.08 -2.24 13.00
C LEU A 380 -12.92 -3.20 13.38
N LYS A 381 -12.61 -4.23 12.57
CA LYS A 381 -11.47 -5.12 12.88
C LYS A 381 -10.15 -4.39 12.67
N SER A 382 -10.01 -3.73 11.52
CA SER A 382 -8.74 -3.11 11.12
C SER A 382 -8.46 -1.84 11.92
N VAL A 383 -9.49 -1.05 12.25
CA VAL A 383 -9.38 0.12 13.16
C VAL A 383 -9.02 -0.32 14.58
N PHE A 384 -9.77 -1.27 15.18
CA PHE A 384 -9.52 -1.68 16.58
C PHE A 384 -8.15 -2.34 16.78
N ASN A 385 -7.69 -3.15 15.82
CA ASN A 385 -6.39 -3.81 15.92
C ASN A 385 -5.22 -2.95 15.43
N LYS A 386 -5.48 -1.85 14.70
CA LYS A 386 -4.51 -1.10 13.90
C LYS A 386 -3.67 -2.01 12.99
N ALA A 387 -4.33 -2.88 12.23
CA ALA A 387 -3.66 -3.84 11.34
C ALA A 387 -4.49 -4.17 10.09
N PHE A 388 -3.84 -4.27 8.94
CA PHE A 388 -4.43 -4.72 7.67
C PHE A 388 -3.37 -5.41 6.80
N ASP A 389 -3.61 -6.68 6.45
CA ASP A 389 -2.71 -7.49 5.61
C ASP A 389 -3.20 -7.63 4.15
N GLY A 390 -4.46 -7.28 3.87
CA GLY A 390 -5.11 -7.50 2.58
C GLY A 390 -5.35 -8.98 2.22
N LEU A 391 -5.08 -9.92 3.13
CA LEU A 391 -5.22 -11.36 2.95
C LEU A 391 -6.53 -11.88 3.53
N ILE A 392 -6.93 -11.45 4.73
CA ILE A 392 -8.15 -11.94 5.40
C ILE A 392 -8.91 -10.80 6.11
N THR A 393 -10.04 -10.40 5.52
CA THR A 393 -11.02 -9.48 6.13
C THR A 393 -12.26 -10.25 6.61
N HIS A 394 -13.02 -9.65 7.53
CA HIS A 394 -14.28 -10.23 7.99
C HIS A 394 -15.38 -9.17 8.05
N ASP A 395 -16.63 -9.59 7.99
CA ASP A 395 -17.79 -8.75 8.30
C ASP A 395 -18.08 -8.83 9.81
N VAL A 396 -17.52 -7.87 10.56
CA VAL A 396 -17.69 -7.79 12.02
C VAL A 396 -19.15 -7.51 12.41
N GLN A 397 -19.90 -6.76 11.60
CA GLN A 397 -21.31 -6.50 11.86
C GLN A 397 -22.17 -7.76 11.72
N SER A 398 -21.87 -8.60 10.72
CA SER A 398 -22.51 -9.91 10.56
C SER A 398 -22.15 -10.87 11.68
N LEU A 399 -20.91 -10.84 12.16
CA LEU A 399 -20.44 -11.67 13.28
C LEU A 399 -21.16 -11.31 14.59
N SER A 400 -21.28 -10.03 14.94
CA SER A 400 -22.01 -9.61 16.14
C SER A 400 -23.53 -9.89 16.05
N LYS A 401 -24.06 -9.97 14.82
CA LYS A 401 -25.44 -10.40 14.51
C LYS A 401 -25.58 -11.93 14.34
N GLY A 402 -24.57 -12.71 14.71
CA GLY A 402 -24.64 -14.17 14.83
C GLY A 402 -24.41 -14.98 13.54
N LYS A 403 -23.92 -14.38 12.44
CA LYS A 403 -23.48 -15.17 11.27
C LYS A 403 -22.23 -15.99 11.62
N ASN A 404 -22.08 -17.15 10.98
CA ASN A 404 -20.92 -18.02 11.13
C ASN A 404 -19.63 -17.36 10.59
N VAL A 405 -18.50 -17.57 11.27
CA VAL A 405 -17.18 -17.03 10.90
C VAL A 405 -16.81 -17.38 9.46
N ILE A 406 -17.10 -18.59 8.99
CA ILE A 406 -16.74 -19.03 7.63
C ILE A 406 -17.46 -18.19 6.57
N SER A 407 -18.76 -17.91 6.74
CA SER A 407 -19.54 -17.11 5.77
C SER A 407 -19.37 -15.60 5.94
N ALA A 408 -18.76 -15.15 7.04
CA ALA A 408 -18.39 -13.76 7.29
C ALA A 408 -16.91 -13.45 6.96
N THR A 409 -16.16 -14.38 6.35
CA THR A 409 -14.71 -14.21 6.06
C THR A 409 -14.46 -14.08 4.55
N TYR A 410 -13.61 -13.14 4.17
CA TYR A 410 -13.30 -12.80 2.77
C TYR A 410 -11.79 -12.75 2.51
N PHE A 411 -11.35 -13.41 1.43
CA PHE A 411 -9.94 -13.63 1.12
C PHE A 411 -9.40 -12.71 0.01
N GLY A 412 -8.21 -12.16 0.24
CA GLY A 412 -7.50 -11.26 -0.66
C GLY A 412 -8.16 -9.88 -0.83
N LEU A 413 -7.46 -8.96 -1.50
CA LEU A 413 -7.95 -7.59 -1.77
C LEU A 413 -9.28 -7.56 -2.55
N LYS A 414 -9.52 -8.53 -3.44
CA LYS A 414 -10.82 -8.70 -4.12
C LYS A 414 -11.92 -9.12 -3.14
N GLY A 415 -11.59 -9.95 -2.15
CA GLY A 415 -12.47 -10.29 -1.03
C GLY A 415 -12.78 -9.07 -0.16
N ALA A 416 -11.76 -8.32 0.25
CA ALA A 416 -11.90 -7.08 1.02
C ALA A 416 -12.82 -6.06 0.31
N LYS A 417 -12.56 -5.76 -0.96
CA LYS A 417 -13.43 -4.92 -1.80
C LYS A 417 -14.87 -5.41 -1.80
N ASN A 418 -15.12 -6.71 -1.95
CA ASN A 418 -16.47 -7.27 -1.99
C ASN A 418 -17.17 -7.25 -0.61
N ASN A 419 -16.43 -7.49 0.48
CA ASN A 419 -16.89 -7.38 1.87
C ASN A 419 -17.42 -5.97 2.15
N TYR A 420 -16.56 -4.97 1.97
CA TYR A 420 -16.90 -3.57 2.21
C TYR A 420 -18.01 -3.07 1.26
N THR A 421 -18.00 -3.48 -0.02
CA THR A 421 -19.10 -3.19 -0.96
C THR A 421 -20.45 -3.70 -0.41
N GLY A 422 -20.48 -4.89 0.21
CA GLY A 422 -21.67 -5.46 0.81
C GLY A 422 -22.15 -4.66 2.03
N GLN A 423 -21.26 -4.36 2.97
CA GLN A 423 -21.61 -3.61 4.18
C GLN A 423 -22.13 -2.19 3.87
N VAL A 424 -21.46 -1.45 2.97
CA VAL A 424 -21.89 -0.10 2.54
C VAL A 424 -23.27 -0.17 1.87
N ARG A 425 -23.51 -1.17 1.00
CA ARG A 425 -24.83 -1.37 0.38
C ARG A 425 -25.91 -1.63 1.41
N ASP A 426 -25.64 -2.51 2.37
CA ASP A 426 -26.57 -2.81 3.45
C ASP A 426 -26.85 -1.57 4.32
N THR A 427 -25.93 -0.61 4.44
CA THR A 427 -26.17 0.67 5.13
C THR A 427 -27.05 1.61 4.30
N VAL A 428 -26.74 1.80 3.02
CA VAL A 428 -27.53 2.65 2.09
C VAL A 428 -28.97 2.12 1.94
N ASN A 429 -29.13 0.81 1.77
CA ASN A 429 -30.45 0.17 1.67
C ASN A 429 -31.29 0.34 2.94
N LYS A 430 -30.70 0.28 4.14
CA LYS A 430 -31.41 0.55 5.40
C LYS A 430 -31.83 2.02 5.51
N GLY A 431 -31.03 2.95 4.97
CA GLY A 431 -31.44 4.34 4.76
C GLY A 431 -32.73 4.43 3.96
N LEU A 432 -32.74 3.87 2.75
CA LEU A 432 -33.92 3.89 1.87
C LEU A 432 -35.17 3.24 2.50
N ILE A 433 -35.01 2.21 3.34
CA ILE A 433 -36.14 1.53 4.00
C ILE A 433 -36.65 2.31 5.23
N ASN A 434 -35.76 2.85 6.07
CA ASN A 434 -36.13 3.43 7.36
C ASN A 434 -36.31 4.96 7.31
N VAL A 435 -35.50 5.66 6.50
CA VAL A 435 -35.51 7.12 6.30
C VAL A 435 -36.32 7.52 5.06
N GLY A 436 -36.49 6.59 4.12
CA GLY A 436 -37.22 6.80 2.86
C GLY A 436 -36.34 7.34 1.74
N GLU A 437 -36.97 7.90 0.70
CA GLU A 437 -36.29 8.47 -0.47
C GLU A 437 -35.64 9.82 -0.14
N LYS A 438 -34.51 9.78 0.58
CA LYS A 438 -33.65 10.93 0.90
C LYS A 438 -32.24 10.73 0.30
N PRO A 439 -31.51 11.81 0.00
CA PRO A 439 -30.10 11.71 -0.38
C PRO A 439 -29.28 11.06 0.74
N CYS A 440 -28.27 10.28 0.35
CA CYS A 440 -27.34 9.61 1.26
C CYS A 440 -25.90 10.05 0.97
N VAL A 441 -25.15 10.37 2.02
CA VAL A 441 -23.72 10.69 1.99
C VAL A 441 -23.08 9.96 3.16
N ILE A 442 -22.02 9.19 2.97
CA ILE A 442 -21.27 8.64 4.11
C ILE A 442 -20.58 9.80 4.82
N GLY A 443 -21.07 10.17 6.01
CA GLY A 443 -20.60 11.36 6.75
C GLY A 443 -19.09 11.29 6.96
N GLU A 444 -18.60 10.11 7.33
CA GLU A 444 -17.20 9.85 7.58
C GLU A 444 -16.80 8.40 7.24
N CYS A 445 -15.65 8.26 6.60
CA CYS A 445 -14.90 7.01 6.48
C CYS A 445 -13.40 7.27 6.34
N GLY A 446 -12.55 6.33 6.73
CA GLY A 446 -11.09 6.50 6.65
C GLY A 446 -10.31 5.24 7.03
N ILE A 447 -8.98 5.36 7.07
CA ILE A 447 -8.07 4.31 7.58
C ILE A 447 -7.03 4.93 8.52
N PRO A 448 -6.59 4.23 9.59
CA PRO A 448 -5.48 4.71 10.40
C PRO A 448 -4.19 4.61 9.58
N MET A 449 -3.37 5.66 9.60
CA MET A 449 -2.05 5.67 8.97
C MET A 449 -1.01 4.94 9.81
N ASP A 450 -1.24 4.77 11.12
CA ASP A 450 -0.34 4.07 12.03
C ASP A 450 -0.55 2.54 12.09
N ILE A 451 -1.30 1.95 11.14
CA ILE A 451 -1.46 0.49 11.02
C ILE A 451 -0.14 -0.26 10.85
N ASN A 452 -0.16 -1.55 11.18
CA ASN A 452 0.95 -2.48 11.00
C ASN A 452 2.23 -2.00 11.71
N GLU A 453 2.08 -1.66 13.00
CA GLU A 453 3.18 -1.25 13.91
C GLU A 453 3.93 0.02 13.43
N LYS A 454 3.22 1.00 12.84
CA LYS A 454 3.81 2.24 12.24
C LYS A 454 4.88 2.01 11.15
N LYS A 455 5.08 0.78 10.69
CA LYS A 455 6.21 0.38 9.83
C LYS A 455 6.38 1.21 8.55
N ALA A 456 5.28 1.66 7.94
CA ALA A 456 5.31 2.52 6.76
C ALA A 456 6.03 3.86 7.00
N PHE A 457 6.06 4.36 8.25
CA PHE A 457 6.74 5.61 8.60
C PHE A 457 8.27 5.43 8.65
N GLU A 458 8.76 4.22 8.93
CA GLU A 458 10.18 3.89 8.88
C GLU A 458 10.65 3.52 7.47
N THR A 459 9.81 2.83 6.68
CA THR A 459 10.19 2.31 5.36
C THR A 459 9.84 3.22 4.19
N GLY A 460 8.91 4.16 4.38
CA GLY A 460 8.27 4.91 3.29
C GLY A 460 7.30 4.09 2.44
N ASP A 461 7.07 2.81 2.76
CA ASP A 461 6.21 1.91 1.99
C ASP A 461 4.76 1.91 2.52
N TYR A 462 3.93 2.74 1.88
CA TYR A 462 2.48 2.84 2.16
C TYR A 462 1.64 1.85 1.33
N THR A 463 2.22 0.86 0.65
CA THR A 463 1.47 -0.06 -0.25
C THR A 463 0.30 -0.75 0.44
N HIS A 464 0.41 -1.06 1.73
CA HIS A 464 -0.68 -1.66 2.51
C HIS A 464 -1.84 -0.69 2.72
N HIS A 465 -1.53 0.57 3.03
CA HIS A 465 -2.48 1.67 3.17
C HIS A 465 -3.18 1.98 1.85
N SER A 466 -2.44 2.06 0.74
CA SER A 466 -3.01 2.31 -0.58
C SER A 466 -4.00 1.22 -0.98
N ASN A 467 -3.66 -0.05 -0.74
CA ASN A 467 -4.56 -1.18 -1.00
C ASN A 467 -5.76 -1.24 -0.03
N PHE A 468 -5.61 -0.79 1.22
CA PHE A 468 -6.72 -0.72 2.19
C PHE A 468 -7.70 0.41 1.84
N LEU A 469 -7.19 1.63 1.63
CA LEU A 469 -8.01 2.78 1.26
C LEU A 469 -8.65 2.60 -0.13
N ASP A 470 -7.97 1.97 -1.08
CA ASP A 470 -8.56 1.55 -2.36
C ASP A 470 -9.65 0.48 -2.19
N ALA A 471 -9.60 -0.35 -1.14
CA ALA A 471 -10.69 -1.27 -0.84
C ALA A 471 -11.93 -0.55 -0.27
N VAL A 472 -11.73 0.48 0.57
CA VAL A 472 -12.80 1.33 1.13
C VAL A 472 -13.43 2.21 0.05
N LEU A 473 -12.64 2.98 -0.69
CA LEU A 473 -13.12 3.89 -1.74
C LEU A 473 -13.85 3.14 -2.86
N CYS A 474 -13.35 1.96 -3.25
CA CYS A 474 -14.03 1.11 -4.23
C CYS A 474 -15.40 0.59 -3.72
N ALA A 475 -15.63 0.49 -2.41
CA ALA A 475 -16.93 0.15 -1.86
C ALA A 475 -17.94 1.32 -1.93
N MET A 476 -17.47 2.56 -1.84
CA MET A 476 -18.31 3.75 -2.03
C MET A 476 -18.66 3.93 -3.51
N GLU A 477 -17.66 3.87 -4.40
CA GLU A 477 -17.83 3.86 -5.87
C GLU A 477 -18.93 2.88 -6.31
N ARG A 478 -18.80 1.61 -5.90
CA ARG A 478 -19.71 0.52 -6.32
C ARG A 478 -21.14 0.61 -5.78
N ASN A 479 -21.40 1.52 -4.85
CA ASN A 479 -22.73 1.79 -4.32
C ASN A 479 -23.21 3.21 -4.64
N LEU A 480 -22.49 3.93 -5.52
CA LEU A 480 -22.84 5.28 -6.03
C LEU A 480 -23.08 6.32 -4.92
N VAL A 481 -22.47 6.14 -3.75
CA VAL A 481 -22.66 7.00 -2.59
C VAL A 481 -21.53 8.03 -2.47
N ASN A 482 -21.89 9.28 -2.20
CA ASN A 482 -20.90 10.32 -1.85
C ASN A 482 -20.37 10.06 -0.44
N PHE A 483 -19.19 10.58 -0.12
CA PHE A 483 -18.56 10.38 1.19
C PHE A 483 -17.65 11.57 1.54
N THR A 484 -17.34 11.72 2.83
CA THR A 484 -16.19 12.54 3.28
C THR A 484 -15.13 11.64 3.93
N LEU A 485 -13.87 12.09 3.87
CA LEU A 485 -12.72 11.30 4.32
C LEU A 485 -12.17 11.80 5.66
N TRP A 486 -12.07 10.89 6.63
CA TRP A 486 -11.33 11.09 7.87
C TRP A 486 -9.84 10.85 7.63
N ASN A 487 -8.96 11.84 7.74
CA ASN A 487 -9.26 13.28 7.84
C ASN A 487 -8.26 14.15 7.06
N TYR A 488 -8.50 15.45 6.99
CA TYR A 488 -7.50 16.44 6.60
C TYR A 488 -7.14 17.32 7.81
N ASN A 489 -5.99 17.05 8.42
CA ASN A 489 -5.51 17.74 9.62
C ASN A 489 -4.23 18.54 9.30
N PRO A 490 -4.30 19.88 9.23
CA PRO A 490 -3.15 20.74 8.93
C PRO A 490 -1.96 20.57 9.87
N THR A 491 -2.22 20.19 11.13
CA THR A 491 -1.23 20.14 12.22
C THR A 491 -0.92 18.71 12.67
N ASN A 492 -1.05 17.72 11.78
CA ASN A 492 -0.74 16.32 12.07
C ASN A 492 0.78 16.06 12.11
N ASP A 493 1.24 15.01 12.79
CA ASP A 493 2.59 14.44 12.57
C ASP A 493 2.58 12.90 12.62
N ASN A 494 3.68 12.25 12.26
CA ASN A 494 3.76 10.77 12.27
C ASN A 494 4.07 10.19 13.69
N THR A 495 4.34 11.06 14.66
CA THR A 495 4.83 10.70 16.01
C THR A 495 3.65 10.54 16.98
N TYR A 496 2.89 11.62 17.13
CA TYR A 496 1.72 11.81 17.99
C TYR A 496 0.41 11.86 17.19
N GLY A 497 0.45 11.93 15.85
CA GLY A 497 -0.74 11.90 15.00
C GLY A 497 -1.47 13.23 15.01
N ASP A 498 -2.72 13.21 15.48
CA ASP A 498 -3.57 14.37 15.73
C ASP A 498 -3.05 15.34 16.81
N HIS A 499 -2.02 14.93 17.57
CA HIS A 499 -1.55 15.55 18.81
C HIS A 499 -2.62 15.69 19.90
N TRP A 500 -3.68 14.89 19.84
CA TRP A 500 -4.86 14.98 20.71
C TRP A 500 -5.16 13.66 21.42
N ASN A 501 -5.69 12.66 20.71
CA ASN A 501 -5.97 11.33 21.27
C ASN A 501 -5.00 10.24 20.77
N GLY A 502 -4.00 10.59 19.96
CA GLY A 502 -3.10 9.62 19.33
C GLY A 502 -3.74 8.92 18.13
N GLU A 503 -4.77 9.55 17.56
CA GLU A 503 -5.36 9.20 16.28
C GLU A 503 -4.38 9.60 15.16
N ASP A 504 -4.27 8.81 14.09
CA ASP A 504 -3.46 9.22 12.93
C ASP A 504 -4.16 8.86 11.61
N PHE A 505 -5.37 9.37 11.41
CA PHE A 505 -6.17 9.10 10.20
C PHE A 505 -5.84 10.01 9.00
N SER A 506 -4.95 10.99 9.16
CA SER A 506 -4.91 12.10 8.20
C SER A 506 -4.30 11.77 6.84
N ILE A 507 -4.94 12.18 5.74
CA ILE A 507 -4.36 12.11 4.39
C ILE A 507 -3.28 13.18 4.15
N TYR A 508 -2.97 14.01 5.15
CA TYR A 508 -1.92 15.02 5.12
C TYR A 508 -1.11 14.98 6.42
N SER A 509 0.21 15.13 6.29
CA SER A 509 1.16 15.22 7.42
C SER A 509 2.28 16.19 6.99
N PRO A 510 2.33 17.43 7.51
CA PRO A 510 3.36 18.40 7.15
C PRO A 510 4.77 17.89 7.46
N LEU A 511 5.74 18.35 6.66
CA LEU A 511 7.15 18.15 6.97
C LEU A 511 7.47 18.89 8.29
N PRO A 512 8.28 18.31 9.21
CA PRO A 512 8.59 18.94 10.48
C PRO A 512 9.38 20.24 10.24
N LYS A 513 8.71 21.39 10.36
CA LYS A 513 9.29 22.74 10.22
C LYS A 513 10.57 22.83 11.07
N SER A 514 11.73 22.96 10.43
CA SER A 514 13.03 23.04 11.13
C SER A 514 13.00 24.24 12.07
N LYS A 515 13.22 24.01 13.38
CA LYS A 515 13.04 25.03 14.43
C LYS A 515 13.64 26.39 14.02
N THR A 516 12.77 27.33 13.66
CA THR A 516 13.14 28.73 13.54
C THR A 516 13.55 29.22 14.92
N ASN A 517 14.78 29.75 15.02
CA ASN A 517 15.23 30.38 16.24
C ASN A 517 14.49 31.71 16.41
N ASN A 518 13.30 31.68 17.00
CA ASN A 518 12.61 32.88 17.44
C ASN A 518 13.50 33.60 18.47
N SER A 519 14.18 34.65 18.02
CA SER A 519 15.02 35.48 18.86
C SER A 519 14.14 36.24 19.85
N THR A 520 14.07 35.75 21.09
CA THR A 520 13.31 36.39 22.16
C THR A 520 13.82 37.82 22.36
N THR A 521 12.98 38.81 22.10
CA THR A 521 13.33 40.23 22.30
C THR A 521 13.28 40.54 23.79
N GLN A 522 14.32 40.14 24.52
CA GLN A 522 14.47 40.49 25.93
C GLN A 522 15.00 41.92 26.06
N THR A 523 14.13 42.82 26.50
CA THR A 523 14.46 44.19 26.88
C THR A 523 15.34 44.19 28.14
N ILE A 524 16.66 44.15 27.96
CA ILE A 524 17.61 44.21 29.08
C ILE A 524 17.68 45.65 29.61
N THR A 525 17.05 45.89 30.76
CA THR A 525 17.17 47.13 31.52
C THR A 525 18.61 47.29 32.04
N ILE A 526 19.24 48.42 31.75
CA ILE A 526 20.62 48.70 32.18
C ILE A 526 20.62 49.22 33.62
N THR A 527 21.16 48.43 34.55
CA THR A 527 21.68 48.90 35.84
C THR A 527 23.20 48.67 35.89
N ALA A 528 23.93 49.62 36.46
CA ALA A 528 25.37 49.78 36.24
C ALA A 528 26.22 49.69 37.52
N THR A 529 27.53 49.95 37.36
CA THR A 529 28.59 50.09 38.40
C THR A 529 29.29 48.76 38.80
N PRO A 530 30.53 48.78 39.33
CA PRO A 530 31.74 48.68 38.46
C PRO A 530 32.86 47.76 39.06
N ILE A 531 34.15 48.09 38.80
CA ILE A 531 35.42 47.48 39.30
C ILE A 531 35.94 46.35 38.36
N SER A 532 37.04 46.46 37.57
CA SER A 532 38.48 46.83 37.83
C SER A 532 39.32 45.63 38.32
N ALA A 533 40.51 45.29 37.78
CA ALA A 533 41.30 45.78 36.62
C ALA A 533 42.41 44.79 36.19
N ASP A 534 43.00 45.03 34.99
CA ASP A 534 44.35 44.65 34.49
C ASP A 534 44.76 43.14 34.43
N ASP A 535 45.79 42.69 33.68
CA ASP A 535 46.86 43.38 32.92
C ASP A 535 47.21 42.70 31.56
N LYS A 536 48.25 43.19 30.86
CA LYS A 536 48.50 43.09 29.40
C LYS A 536 49.61 42.12 28.96
N LYS A 537 49.54 41.65 27.70
CA LYS A 537 50.60 41.66 26.62
C LYS A 537 50.03 41.00 25.33
N MET A 538 50.05 41.60 24.13
CA MET A 538 51.18 41.96 23.21
C MET A 538 51.90 40.72 22.62
N THR A 539 52.26 40.62 21.32
CA THR A 539 52.75 41.65 20.34
C THR A 539 52.59 41.25 18.84
N LYS A 540 52.28 42.24 17.95
CA LYS A 540 52.90 42.57 16.61
C LYS A 540 53.00 41.49 15.47
N HIS A 541 53.08 41.80 14.15
CA HIS A 541 53.08 43.06 13.35
C HIS A 541 52.59 42.87 11.88
N ARG A 542 52.44 44.00 11.15
CA ARG A 542 52.18 44.21 9.68
C ARG A 542 53.54 44.53 8.94
N PRO A 543 53.71 45.02 7.67
CA PRO A 543 52.76 45.59 6.65
C PRO A 543 53.02 45.34 5.11
N ALA A 544 52.09 45.82 4.24
CA ALA A 544 52.24 46.53 2.90
C ALA A 544 53.14 45.99 1.73
N LYS A 545 53.05 46.38 0.43
CA LYS A 545 52.11 47.12 -0.51
C LYS A 545 52.32 46.51 -1.95
N LYS A 546 51.92 46.98 -3.16
CA LYS A 546 51.35 48.18 -3.87
C LYS A 546 50.36 47.64 -4.98
N GLU A 547 49.64 48.28 -5.94
CA GLU A 547 49.57 49.53 -6.77
C GLU A 547 50.55 49.67 -7.98
N LEU A 548 50.22 50.19 -9.18
CA LEU A 548 49.04 50.84 -9.84
C LEU A 548 48.79 50.20 -11.25
N LYS A 549 47.69 50.35 -12.03
CA LYS A 549 46.44 51.18 -12.10
C LYS A 549 46.43 52.44 -13.01
N VAL A 550 45.97 52.32 -14.28
CA VAL A 550 45.47 53.39 -15.22
C VAL A 550 44.38 52.73 -16.11
N GLN A 551 43.09 53.08 -16.02
CA GLN A 551 42.34 54.24 -16.61
C GLN A 551 42.03 54.07 -18.11
N THR A 552 40.83 54.40 -18.63
CA THR A 552 39.69 55.23 -18.13
C THR A 552 38.34 54.55 -18.55
N MET A 553 37.09 55.04 -18.41
CA MET A 553 36.56 56.40 -18.14
C MET A 553 35.29 56.46 -17.24
N PHE A 554 34.08 56.68 -17.80
CA PHE A 554 32.81 57.10 -17.17
C PHE A 554 31.61 56.62 -18.01
N GLU A 555 30.31 56.72 -17.65
CA GLU A 555 29.43 56.68 -16.44
C GLU A 555 27.98 56.71 -17.03
N ASN A 556 26.86 56.36 -16.38
CA ASN A 556 26.56 55.85 -15.03
C ASN A 556 25.35 54.86 -15.16
N GLU A 557 24.43 54.59 -14.21
CA GLU A 557 24.17 55.05 -12.84
C GLU A 557 23.73 53.82 -12.01
N ARG A 558 24.39 53.50 -10.89
CA ARG A 558 23.98 53.75 -9.49
C ARG A 558 22.63 53.12 -9.06
N GLU A 559 22.54 52.41 -7.93
CA GLU A 559 23.56 52.15 -6.90
C GLU A 559 23.26 50.89 -6.04
N GLN A 560 24.33 50.12 -5.75
CA GLN A 560 24.52 49.22 -4.58
C GLN A 560 23.63 47.95 -4.49
N ARG A 561 24.15 46.77 -4.09
CA ARG A 561 25.52 46.40 -3.68
C ARG A 561 25.85 44.92 -3.99
N GLN A 562 27.11 44.56 -3.79
CA GLN A 562 27.82 43.44 -4.42
C GLN A 562 28.68 42.68 -3.39
N GLU A 563 28.97 41.39 -3.66
CA GLU A 563 30.14 40.62 -3.16
C GLU A 563 30.35 40.41 -1.64
N ARG A 564 30.39 39.13 -1.19
CA ARG A 564 31.63 38.31 -1.24
C ARG A 564 31.47 36.86 -0.76
N ASP A 565 32.51 36.08 -1.06
CA ASP A 565 32.74 34.69 -0.68
C ASP A 565 33.23 34.46 0.76
N ALA A 566 33.38 33.16 1.07
CA ALA A 566 34.28 32.52 2.05
C ALA A 566 33.73 32.13 3.44
N ASP A 567 33.82 30.81 3.67
CA ASP A 567 34.13 30.09 4.92
C ASP A 567 33.30 30.33 6.19
N ASN A 568 32.33 29.43 6.41
CA ASN A 568 32.43 28.51 7.55
C ASN A 568 31.65 27.21 7.31
N LYS A 569 32.24 26.03 7.58
CA LYS A 569 31.60 24.73 7.32
C LYS A 569 31.88 23.65 8.39
N TYR A 570 31.33 23.89 9.58
CA TYR A 570 31.02 22.89 10.62
C TYR A 570 29.70 23.34 11.30
N GLY A 571 28.67 22.52 11.54
CA GLY A 571 28.41 21.15 11.07
C GLY A 571 27.71 20.28 12.12
N THR A 572 26.42 20.01 11.96
CA THR A 572 25.70 18.94 12.68
C THR A 572 24.42 18.49 11.95
N GLU A 573 24.14 17.22 12.16
CA GLU A 573 23.01 16.37 11.74
C GLU A 573 21.61 16.99 11.70
N LYS A 574 20.83 16.59 10.68
CA LYS A 574 19.53 15.93 10.89
C LYS A 574 19.15 15.03 9.71
N SER A 575 18.32 14.03 9.99
CA SER A 575 17.89 12.98 9.05
C SER A 575 16.62 13.37 8.27
N PRO A 576 16.44 12.84 7.05
CA PRO A 576 15.20 13.03 6.28
C PRO A 576 13.99 12.43 7.00
N THR A 577 12.81 12.99 6.78
CA THR A 577 11.57 12.66 7.53
C THR A 577 10.36 12.45 6.62
N SER A 578 10.58 12.21 5.33
CA SER A 578 9.53 12.05 4.33
C SER A 578 9.84 10.96 3.29
N PRO A 579 8.84 10.20 2.79
CA PRO A 579 9.02 9.27 1.67
C PRO A 579 9.62 9.95 0.42
N PHE A 580 9.32 11.23 0.22
CA PHE A 580 9.80 12.03 -0.92
C PHE A 580 11.33 12.30 -0.89
N GLU A 581 12.02 12.08 0.24
CA GLU A 581 13.48 12.19 0.32
C GLU A 581 14.19 10.84 0.06
N LEU A 582 13.50 9.70 0.26
CA LEU A 582 14.02 8.36 -0.03
C LEU A 582 13.74 7.90 -1.47
N MET A 583 12.71 8.47 -2.09
CA MET A 583 12.41 8.32 -3.51
C MET A 583 13.03 9.45 -4.36
N GLN A 584 14.35 9.40 -4.55
CA GLN A 584 14.96 9.94 -5.77
C GLN A 584 14.53 9.12 -7.00
N VAL A 585 13.26 9.24 -7.37
CA VAL A 585 12.82 9.03 -8.75
C VAL A 585 13.30 10.26 -9.51
N HIS A 586 14.37 10.10 -10.29
CA HIS A 586 14.80 11.15 -11.21
C HIS A 586 13.76 11.32 -12.32
N PHE A 587 12.77 12.20 -12.10
CA PHE A 587 11.95 12.81 -13.13
C PHE A 587 12.76 13.90 -13.87
N TRP A 588 13.81 13.49 -14.55
CA TRP A 588 14.71 14.37 -15.31
C TRP A 588 15.13 13.64 -16.62
N ASP A 589 15.37 14.32 -17.73
CA ASP A 589 15.57 15.77 -17.90
C ASP A 589 14.55 16.39 -18.88
N GLN A 590 13.84 17.44 -18.44
CA GLN A 590 14.08 18.80 -18.95
C GLN A 590 13.45 19.86 -18.04
N GLU A 591 13.89 21.11 -18.21
CA GLU A 591 13.72 22.22 -17.28
C GLU A 591 12.28 22.76 -17.23
N ASP A 592 11.73 22.93 -16.02
CA ASP A 592 10.66 23.89 -15.71
C ASP A 592 10.66 24.14 -14.18
N GLU A 593 11.24 25.25 -13.72
CA GLU A 593 11.30 25.61 -12.27
C GLU A 593 9.95 26.10 -11.70
N ASN A 594 8.83 25.88 -12.41
CA ASN A 594 7.51 26.46 -12.13
C ASN A 594 6.37 25.43 -12.08
N ASP A 595 6.62 24.17 -11.68
CA ASP A 595 5.53 23.18 -11.59
C ASP A 595 4.70 23.29 -10.28
N GLU A 596 3.71 24.19 -10.29
CA GLU A 596 2.79 24.46 -9.18
C GLU A 596 2.09 23.20 -8.61
N ASP A 597 1.75 22.21 -9.47
CA ASP A 597 1.10 20.96 -9.03
C ASP A 597 1.95 20.21 -7.98
N HIS A 598 3.28 20.19 -8.14
CA HIS A 598 4.17 19.41 -7.29
C HIS A 598 4.17 19.93 -5.85
N TYR A 599 4.12 21.26 -5.67
CA TYR A 599 4.08 21.91 -4.37
C TYR A 599 2.85 21.49 -3.55
N HIS A 600 1.69 21.36 -4.21
CA HIS A 600 0.46 20.96 -3.52
C HIS A 600 0.45 19.50 -3.05
N HIS A 601 1.21 18.60 -3.66
CA HIS A 601 1.27 17.19 -3.25
C HIS A 601 2.22 16.93 -2.06
N ILE A 602 3.08 17.88 -1.69
CA ILE A 602 3.98 17.77 -0.53
C ILE A 602 3.16 17.53 0.75
N GLY A 603 3.60 16.57 1.58
CA GLY A 603 2.93 16.19 2.82
C GLY A 603 1.69 15.29 2.65
N GLY A 604 1.23 15.03 1.42
CA GLY A 604 0.14 14.10 1.17
C GLY A 604 0.52 12.65 1.47
N ARG A 605 -0.37 11.91 2.14
CA ARG A 605 -0.23 10.47 2.45
C ARG A 605 -1.26 9.68 1.64
N VAL A 606 -0.83 8.56 1.05
CA VAL A 606 -1.70 7.62 0.30
C VAL A 606 -2.46 8.28 -0.88
N LEU A 607 -1.87 9.33 -1.48
CA LEU A 607 -2.51 10.10 -2.56
C LEU A 607 -2.83 9.26 -3.81
N ASP A 608 -2.09 8.19 -4.06
CA ASP A 608 -2.39 7.25 -5.14
C ASP A 608 -3.74 6.54 -4.97
N ALA A 609 -4.17 6.26 -3.73
CA ALA A 609 -5.50 5.74 -3.48
C ALA A 609 -6.57 6.83 -3.39
N VAL A 610 -6.25 8.03 -2.86
CA VAL A 610 -7.20 9.13 -2.66
C VAL A 610 -7.61 9.80 -3.99
N LEU A 611 -6.66 10.06 -4.88
CA LEU A 611 -6.85 10.94 -6.03
C LEU A 611 -7.49 10.17 -7.21
N ARG A 612 -8.82 10.12 -7.27
CA ARG A 612 -9.58 9.35 -8.27
C ARG A 612 -10.30 10.26 -9.27
N PRO A 613 -10.48 9.83 -10.54
CA PRO A 613 -11.50 10.43 -11.39
C PRO A 613 -12.91 10.17 -10.84
N TYR A 614 -13.78 11.18 -10.89
CA TYR A 614 -15.19 11.04 -10.52
C TYR A 614 -16.07 12.00 -11.33
N ALA A 615 -17.33 11.61 -11.56
CA ALA A 615 -18.33 12.51 -12.13
C ALA A 615 -18.84 13.47 -11.05
N SER A 616 -18.48 14.75 -11.18
CA SER A 616 -18.88 15.83 -10.26
C SER A 616 -20.27 16.40 -10.55
N LYS A 617 -20.77 16.20 -11.78
CA LYS A 617 -22.09 16.68 -12.24
C LYS A 617 -22.56 15.83 -13.41
N VAL A 618 -23.83 15.42 -13.37
CA VAL A 618 -24.43 14.46 -14.31
C VAL A 618 -25.87 14.92 -14.63
N PRO A 619 -26.30 15.00 -15.90
CA PRO A 619 -27.66 15.36 -16.28
C PRO A 619 -28.59 14.14 -16.30
N GLY A 620 -28.47 13.25 -15.32
CA GLY A 620 -29.15 11.95 -15.29
C GLY A 620 -28.82 11.15 -14.02
N ILE A 621 -29.29 9.91 -13.98
CA ILE A 621 -29.14 8.98 -12.85
C ILE A 621 -27.88 8.12 -13.08
N PRO A 622 -26.82 8.23 -12.24
CA PRO A 622 -25.67 7.34 -12.32
C PRO A 622 -26.05 5.86 -12.17
N GLN A 623 -25.40 4.99 -12.93
CA GLN A 623 -25.60 3.53 -12.90
C GLN A 623 -24.31 2.78 -12.54
N VAL A 624 -23.16 3.25 -13.01
CA VAL A 624 -21.84 2.68 -12.68
C VAL A 624 -20.82 3.80 -12.55
N THR A 625 -20.00 3.77 -11.50
CA THR A 625 -18.71 4.45 -11.44
C THR A 625 -17.67 3.42 -10.97
N HIS A 626 -16.52 3.35 -11.61
CA HIS A 626 -15.44 2.46 -11.19
C HIS A 626 -14.07 2.96 -11.65
N PHE A 627 -13.17 3.17 -10.69
CA PHE A 627 -11.75 3.37 -10.90
C PHE A 627 -10.94 2.12 -10.56
N ASN A 628 -9.94 1.80 -11.39
CA ASN A 628 -8.97 0.74 -11.14
C ASN A 628 -7.57 1.32 -10.96
N LEU A 629 -7.10 1.37 -9.71
CA LEU A 629 -5.79 1.87 -9.32
C LEU A 629 -4.61 1.21 -10.06
N GLN A 630 -4.71 -0.07 -10.42
CA GLN A 630 -3.61 -0.80 -11.09
C GLN A 630 -3.51 -0.52 -12.59
N THR A 631 -4.62 -0.21 -13.26
CA THR A 631 -4.64 0.09 -14.71
C THR A 631 -4.83 1.57 -15.01
N LEU A 632 -5.11 2.39 -13.98
CA LEU A 632 -5.52 3.78 -14.06
C LEU A 632 -6.66 3.98 -15.08
N GLU A 633 -7.56 3.00 -15.13
CA GLU A 633 -8.75 2.98 -15.98
C GLU A 633 -9.96 3.47 -15.17
N TYR A 634 -10.72 4.40 -15.74
CA TYR A 634 -11.99 4.87 -15.17
C TYR A 634 -13.15 4.55 -16.12
N LYS A 635 -14.27 4.10 -15.54
CA LYS A 635 -15.53 3.84 -16.25
C LYS A 635 -16.66 4.55 -15.53
N PHE A 636 -17.51 5.21 -16.30
CA PHE A 636 -18.71 5.87 -15.83
C PHE A 636 -19.89 5.57 -16.75
N GLN A 637 -21.05 5.26 -16.18
CA GLN A 637 -22.30 5.01 -16.91
C GLN A 637 -23.45 5.68 -16.16
N PHE A 638 -24.37 6.30 -16.88
CA PHE A 638 -25.58 6.91 -16.33
C PHE A 638 -26.75 6.81 -17.34
N THR A 639 -27.98 6.96 -16.87
CA THR A 639 -29.18 6.99 -17.71
C THR A 639 -29.91 8.32 -17.61
N ASN A 640 -30.56 8.76 -18.68
CA ASN A 640 -31.43 9.93 -18.64
C ASN A 640 -32.59 9.75 -17.63
N TYR A 641 -33.06 10.86 -17.07
CA TYR A 641 -34.22 10.86 -16.17
C TYR A 641 -35.49 10.37 -16.89
N PRO A 642 -36.34 9.55 -16.23
CA PRO A 642 -37.69 9.26 -16.71
C PRO A 642 -38.55 10.51 -16.96
N GLN A 643 -39.48 10.44 -17.91
CA GLN A 643 -40.33 11.58 -18.23
C GLN A 643 -41.22 11.96 -17.04
N GLY A 644 -41.06 13.20 -16.58
CA GLY A 644 -41.77 13.75 -15.41
C GLY A 644 -41.00 13.63 -14.09
N THR A 645 -39.95 12.82 -13.98
CA THR A 645 -39.16 12.68 -12.72
C THR A 645 -37.96 13.62 -12.66
N HIS A 646 -38.11 14.85 -13.16
CA HIS A 646 -37.12 15.91 -12.90
C HIS A 646 -37.15 16.32 -11.42
N PRO A 647 -36.06 16.14 -10.64
CA PRO A 647 -36.05 16.40 -9.19
C PRO A 647 -36.30 17.88 -8.82
N PHE A 648 -36.11 18.78 -9.78
CA PHE A 648 -36.20 20.23 -9.60
C PHE A 648 -37.58 20.82 -9.96
N SER A 649 -38.58 19.97 -10.25
CA SER A 649 -39.93 20.40 -10.66
C SER A 649 -40.70 21.23 -9.61
N SER A 650 -40.25 21.23 -8.35
CA SER A 650 -40.89 21.93 -7.23
C SER A 650 -40.14 23.17 -6.70
N VAL A 651 -38.88 23.42 -7.09
CA VAL A 651 -37.99 24.39 -6.40
C VAL A 651 -37.42 25.48 -7.33
N SER A 652 -38.32 26.32 -7.87
CA SER A 652 -38.02 27.60 -8.54
C SER A 652 -37.21 27.51 -9.88
N PRO A 653 -37.17 28.57 -10.71
CA PRO A 653 -36.64 28.50 -12.07
C PRO A 653 -35.11 28.61 -12.13
N SER A 654 -34.41 27.58 -11.63
CA SER A 654 -33.00 27.37 -11.95
C SER A 654 -32.84 27.12 -13.46
N PRO A 655 -31.75 27.60 -14.10
CA PRO A 655 -31.55 27.42 -15.54
C PRO A 655 -31.46 25.94 -15.92
N LEU A 656 -31.98 25.61 -17.10
CA LEU A 656 -32.11 24.26 -17.67
C LEU A 656 -30.88 23.37 -17.37
N PRO A 657 -31.07 22.11 -16.96
CA PRO A 657 -29.96 21.18 -16.74
C PRO A 657 -29.13 21.06 -18.02
N SER A 658 -27.87 21.48 -17.93
CA SER A 658 -26.96 21.47 -19.08
C SER A 658 -26.69 20.02 -19.52
N PRO A 659 -26.68 19.71 -20.82
CA PRO A 659 -26.29 18.38 -21.33
C PRO A 659 -24.79 18.07 -21.14
N GLU A 660 -24.06 18.89 -20.38
CA GLU A 660 -22.62 18.76 -20.16
C GLU A 660 -22.35 18.09 -18.79
N VAL A 661 -21.89 16.84 -18.84
CA VAL A 661 -21.31 16.09 -17.72
C VAL A 661 -19.97 16.71 -17.34
N GLU A 662 -19.69 16.89 -16.06
CA GLU A 662 -18.39 17.38 -15.56
C GLU A 662 -17.68 16.28 -14.75
N ILE A 663 -16.56 15.78 -15.26
CA ILE A 663 -15.76 14.71 -14.63
C ILE A 663 -14.39 15.26 -14.23
N TYR A 664 -14.04 15.11 -12.96
CA TYR A 664 -12.70 15.41 -12.47
C TYR A 664 -11.70 14.32 -12.94
N ILE A 665 -10.48 14.74 -13.29
CA ILE A 665 -9.37 13.88 -13.69
C ILE A 665 -8.10 14.39 -12.98
N PRO A 666 -7.53 13.64 -12.01
CA PRO A 666 -6.40 14.08 -11.20
C PRO A 666 -5.10 14.19 -12.01
N ASN A 667 -4.44 15.36 -11.97
CA ASN A 667 -3.13 15.54 -12.61
C ASN A 667 -2.10 14.53 -12.09
N TYR A 668 -2.13 14.23 -10.79
CA TYR A 668 -1.25 13.24 -10.12
C TYR A 668 -1.08 11.91 -10.88
N HIS A 669 -2.16 11.36 -11.47
CA HIS A 669 -2.10 10.14 -12.27
C HIS A 669 -1.98 10.39 -13.78
N TYR A 670 -2.59 11.47 -14.29
CA TYR A 670 -2.86 11.61 -15.73
C TYR A 670 -2.03 12.70 -16.43
N LYS A 671 -1.26 13.51 -15.69
CA LYS A 671 -0.59 14.72 -16.21
C LYS A 671 0.32 14.47 -17.40
N GLN A 672 1.17 13.44 -17.37
CA GLN A 672 2.17 13.16 -18.41
C GLN A 672 1.69 12.11 -19.44
N LEU A 673 0.40 11.73 -19.43
CA LEU A 673 -0.10 10.56 -20.15
C LEU A 673 -1.15 10.93 -21.21
N HIS A 674 -1.09 10.26 -22.36
CA HIS A 674 -2.08 10.46 -23.43
C HIS A 674 -3.36 9.69 -23.11
N LEU A 675 -4.50 10.39 -23.09
CA LEU A 675 -5.79 9.79 -22.72
C LEU A 675 -6.54 9.27 -23.96
N ASP A 676 -6.95 7.99 -23.91
CA ASP A 676 -8.03 7.43 -24.73
C ASP A 676 -9.33 7.65 -23.94
N ILE A 677 -10.05 8.70 -24.32
CA ILE A 677 -11.36 9.05 -23.76
C ILE A 677 -12.40 8.66 -24.81
N ARG A 678 -13.19 7.63 -24.49
CA ARG A 678 -14.29 7.16 -25.33
C ARG A 678 -15.61 7.44 -24.63
N VAL A 679 -16.60 7.85 -25.42
CA VAL A 679 -17.97 8.14 -25.01
C VAL A 679 -18.94 7.40 -25.92
N SER A 680 -20.10 7.03 -25.42
CA SER A 680 -21.21 6.44 -26.20
C SER A 680 -21.66 7.34 -27.34
N ASP A 681 -21.76 8.62 -27.03
CA ASP A 681 -22.34 9.67 -27.85
C ASP A 681 -21.81 11.03 -27.38
N GLY A 682 -22.36 12.12 -27.92
CA GLY A 682 -21.90 13.45 -27.56
C GLY A 682 -20.55 13.84 -28.17
N ASP A 683 -20.00 14.94 -27.67
CA ASP A 683 -18.65 15.45 -27.95
C ASP A 683 -18.01 15.86 -26.60
N TRP A 684 -16.68 15.80 -26.47
CA TRP A 684 -16.00 16.10 -25.20
C TRP A 684 -14.81 17.06 -25.34
N ARG A 685 -14.51 17.79 -24.26
CA ARG A 685 -13.41 18.76 -24.14
C ARG A 685 -12.72 18.61 -22.78
N TYR A 686 -11.42 18.37 -22.75
CA TYR A 686 -10.63 18.28 -21.51
C TYR A 686 -9.94 19.62 -21.20
N VAL A 687 -10.19 20.18 -20.02
CA VAL A 687 -9.58 21.43 -19.54
C VAL A 687 -8.58 21.09 -18.44
N ARG A 688 -7.33 20.83 -18.85
CA ARG A 688 -6.22 20.35 -18.01
C ARG A 688 -5.93 21.26 -16.82
N SER A 689 -5.97 22.59 -17.00
CA SER A 689 -5.80 23.59 -15.92
C SER A 689 -6.96 23.66 -14.92
N ARG A 690 -8.06 22.93 -15.16
CA ARG A 690 -9.15 22.73 -14.20
C ARG A 690 -9.24 21.28 -13.72
N GLN A 691 -8.35 20.40 -14.17
CA GLN A 691 -8.45 18.95 -13.97
C GLN A 691 -9.86 18.41 -14.31
N THR A 692 -10.55 19.00 -15.30
CA THR A 692 -11.96 18.71 -15.59
C THR A 692 -12.18 18.34 -17.06
N LEU A 693 -12.77 17.18 -17.29
CA LEU A 693 -13.34 16.75 -18.56
C LEU A 693 -14.81 17.15 -18.60
N TYR A 694 -15.18 17.91 -19.64
CA TYR A 694 -16.56 18.25 -19.95
C TYR A 694 -17.02 17.40 -21.12
N TRP A 695 -18.14 16.68 -20.97
CA TRP A 695 -18.72 15.81 -22.00
C TRP A 695 -20.16 16.20 -22.27
N ARG A 696 -20.44 16.71 -23.48
CA ARG A 696 -21.78 17.13 -23.90
C ARG A 696 -22.49 15.98 -24.61
N VAL A 697 -23.53 15.46 -23.97
CA VAL A 697 -24.43 14.40 -24.43
C VAL A 697 -25.24 14.85 -25.66
N LYS A 698 -25.60 13.94 -26.58
CA LYS A 698 -26.39 14.24 -27.78
C LYS A 698 -27.91 14.18 -27.52
N ASP A 699 -28.40 13.13 -26.88
CA ASP A 699 -29.79 13.05 -26.41
C ASP A 699 -29.82 12.82 -24.90
N TRP A 700 -30.15 13.87 -24.17
CA TRP A 700 -30.26 13.91 -22.71
C TRP A 700 -31.74 13.96 -22.25
N THR A 701 -32.67 13.84 -23.20
CA THR A 701 -34.11 14.11 -23.03
C THR A 701 -34.99 12.89 -23.23
N THR A 702 -34.54 11.92 -24.03
CA THR A 702 -35.25 10.64 -24.18
C THR A 702 -34.94 9.75 -22.98
N GLU A 703 -36.01 9.36 -22.28
CA GLU A 703 -35.98 8.47 -21.12
C GLU A 703 -35.28 7.13 -21.42
N GLY A 704 -34.54 6.62 -20.44
CA GLY A 704 -33.99 5.25 -20.48
C GLY A 704 -32.79 5.05 -21.42
N ILE A 705 -32.33 6.07 -22.15
CA ILE A 705 -31.05 6.00 -22.86
C ILE A 705 -29.92 5.90 -21.84
N GLU A 706 -29.02 4.93 -22.05
CA GLU A 706 -27.78 4.77 -21.29
C GLU A 706 -26.61 5.45 -22.00
N HIS A 707 -25.87 6.26 -21.25
CA HIS A 707 -24.68 6.95 -21.69
C HIS A 707 -23.47 6.38 -20.95
N SER A 708 -22.39 6.10 -21.67
CA SER A 708 -21.18 5.48 -21.12
C SER A 708 -19.91 6.23 -21.50
N LEU A 709 -18.95 6.27 -20.58
CA LEU A 709 -17.65 6.90 -20.73
C LEU A 709 -16.55 6.00 -20.17
N ARG A 710 -15.42 5.95 -20.88
CA ARG A 710 -14.23 5.19 -20.52
C ARG A 710 -12.99 6.05 -20.72
N ILE A 711 -12.17 6.17 -19.68
CA ILE A 711 -10.86 6.83 -19.71
C ILE A 711 -9.78 5.76 -19.50
N ARG A 712 -8.80 5.72 -20.40
CA ARG A 712 -7.62 4.85 -20.29
C ARG A 712 -6.37 5.60 -20.77
N ILE A 713 -5.20 5.21 -20.25
CA ILE A 713 -3.91 5.70 -20.74
C ILE A 713 -3.47 4.96 -22.01
N VAL A 714 -2.95 5.74 -22.97
CA VAL A 714 -2.30 5.29 -24.21
C VAL A 714 -0.80 5.45 -24.07
N ASN A 715 -0.06 4.34 -24.21
CA ASN A 715 1.39 4.39 -24.39
C ASN A 715 1.69 4.92 -25.80
N ASN A 716 2.30 6.10 -25.89
CA ASN A 716 2.32 6.88 -27.13
C ASN A 716 3.30 6.32 -28.17
N ASN A 717 2.83 5.38 -29.00
CA ASN A 717 3.54 4.88 -30.20
C ASN A 717 2.70 4.98 -31.48
N ASN A 718 1.39 5.27 -31.41
CA ASN A 718 0.45 5.13 -32.52
C ASN A 718 -0.41 6.41 -32.76
N LYS A 719 0.20 7.53 -33.19
CA LYS A 719 -0.55 8.63 -33.84
C LYS A 719 0.27 9.35 -34.93
N GLN A 720 0.26 8.80 -36.14
CA GLN A 720 0.23 9.61 -37.37
C GLN A 720 -0.44 8.85 -38.53
N GLN A 721 -1.02 9.62 -39.45
CA GLN A 721 -1.79 9.22 -40.64
C GLN A 721 -3.23 8.72 -40.40
N GLY A 722 -4.10 9.07 -41.37
CA GLY A 722 -5.54 8.86 -41.33
C GLY A 722 -6.02 7.82 -42.34
N MET A 723 -7.30 7.90 -42.73
CA MET A 723 -7.98 6.89 -43.53
C MET A 723 -7.31 6.62 -44.90
N GLY A 724 -6.76 5.42 -45.03
CA GLY A 724 -6.16 4.85 -46.23
C GLY A 724 -5.85 3.37 -45.99
N ASN A 725 -5.91 2.53 -47.03
CA ASN A 725 -5.85 1.07 -46.90
C ASN A 725 -4.54 0.57 -46.24
N TRP A 726 -4.65 -0.08 -45.07
CA TRP A 726 -3.53 -0.75 -44.39
C TRP A 726 -3.84 -2.22 -44.10
N THR A 727 -3.80 -3.07 -45.13
CA THR A 727 -3.75 -4.55 -44.95
C THR A 727 -2.31 -5.09 -44.93
N VAL A 728 -1.30 -4.27 -45.21
CA VAL A 728 0.12 -4.67 -45.19
C VAL A 728 0.98 -3.51 -44.67
N ASP A 729 1.45 -3.58 -43.41
CA ASP A 729 2.80 -3.11 -43.00
C ASP A 729 3.15 -3.28 -41.51
N VAL A 730 2.17 -3.53 -40.62
CA VAL A 730 2.42 -3.69 -39.16
C VAL A 730 3.48 -4.76 -38.85
N TRP A 731 3.56 -5.79 -39.71
CA TRP A 731 4.56 -6.86 -39.65
C TRP A 731 6.00 -6.40 -39.90
N ASN A 732 6.26 -5.34 -40.66
CA ASN A 732 7.61 -4.84 -40.90
C ASN A 732 8.23 -4.19 -39.66
N VAL A 733 7.43 -3.67 -38.72
CA VAL A 733 7.95 -3.17 -37.44
C VAL A 733 8.13 -4.32 -36.44
N TRP A 734 7.16 -5.24 -36.32
CA TRP A 734 7.17 -6.28 -35.27
C TRP A 734 7.92 -7.56 -35.62
N GLY A 735 8.00 -7.95 -36.90
CA GLY A 735 8.91 -8.99 -37.37
C GLY A 735 10.38 -8.58 -37.18
N LEU A 736 10.70 -7.30 -37.40
CA LEU A 736 11.97 -6.72 -36.96
C LEU A 736 12.09 -6.68 -35.44
N ARG A 737 11.02 -6.43 -34.67
CA ARG A 737 11.08 -6.33 -33.20
C ARG A 737 11.33 -7.66 -32.49
N MET A 738 10.79 -8.77 -32.99
CA MET A 738 11.14 -10.11 -32.47
C MET A 738 12.60 -10.48 -32.82
N LYS A 739 13.06 -10.21 -34.05
CA LYS A 739 14.48 -10.36 -34.41
C LYS A 739 15.38 -9.47 -33.53
N ARG A 740 15.03 -8.20 -33.31
CA ARG A 740 15.76 -7.23 -32.47
C ARG A 740 15.97 -7.67 -31.02
N ARG A 741 15.14 -8.58 -30.47
CA ARG A 741 15.32 -9.09 -29.09
C ARG A 741 16.39 -10.19 -28.99
N PHE A 742 16.83 -10.78 -30.11
CA PHE A 742 17.86 -11.83 -30.16
C PHE A 742 19.01 -11.59 -31.15
N ASN A 743 18.94 -10.56 -31.98
CA ASN A 743 20.05 -10.05 -32.79
C ASN A 743 19.91 -8.53 -33.01
N ARG A 744 20.96 -7.76 -32.69
CA ARG A 744 21.07 -6.37 -33.18
C ARG A 744 21.38 -6.37 -34.69
N GLN A 745 21.17 -5.23 -35.36
CA GLN A 745 21.33 -5.11 -36.82
C GLN A 745 22.74 -5.45 -37.33
N ASP A 746 23.75 -5.45 -36.46
CA ASP A 746 25.16 -5.70 -36.77
C ASP A 746 25.58 -7.17 -36.59
N GLY A 747 24.63 -8.09 -36.35
CA GLY A 747 24.90 -9.53 -36.23
C GLY A 747 25.63 -9.96 -34.96
N LYS A 748 25.38 -9.28 -33.83
CA LYS A 748 25.94 -9.61 -32.51
C LYS A 748 24.85 -9.94 -31.49
N ASN A 749 25.14 -10.93 -30.65
CA ASN A 749 24.27 -11.50 -29.61
C ASN A 749 23.84 -10.48 -28.55
N PHE A 750 22.79 -10.82 -27.80
CA PHE A 750 22.42 -10.16 -26.55
C PHE A 750 23.52 -10.36 -25.50
N THR A 751 24.11 -9.27 -25.00
CA THR A 751 25.18 -9.30 -23.99
C THR A 751 24.63 -9.13 -22.57
N PRO A 752 24.86 -10.09 -21.66
CA PRO A 752 24.64 -9.91 -20.22
C PRO A 752 25.35 -8.70 -19.65
N TYR A 753 24.83 -8.13 -18.56
CA TYR A 753 25.42 -6.98 -17.88
C TYR A 753 26.48 -7.44 -16.87
N LEU A 754 27.76 -7.15 -17.11
CA LEU A 754 28.87 -7.60 -16.28
C LEU A 754 29.31 -6.53 -15.27
N ILE A 755 29.40 -6.91 -14.00
CA ILE A 755 29.76 -6.05 -12.88
C ILE A 755 31.01 -6.60 -12.19
N ALA A 756 32.12 -5.89 -12.22
CA ALA A 756 33.32 -6.24 -11.45
C ALA A 756 33.30 -5.62 -10.04
N VAL A 757 33.74 -6.38 -9.04
CA VAL A 757 33.85 -5.95 -7.63
C VAL A 757 35.26 -6.27 -7.11
N ALA A 758 36.09 -5.24 -6.99
CA ALA A 758 37.47 -5.30 -6.48
C ALA A 758 37.64 -4.60 -5.11
N GLY A 759 38.86 -4.60 -4.58
CA GLY A 759 39.21 -4.05 -3.26
C GLY A 759 40.12 -4.95 -2.45
N GLY A 760 40.68 -4.42 -1.35
CA GLY A 760 41.66 -5.15 -0.51
C GLY A 760 41.13 -6.44 0.13
N SER A 761 42.03 -7.34 0.53
CA SER A 761 41.66 -8.55 1.28
C SER A 761 40.88 -8.17 2.56
N ALA A 762 39.81 -8.90 2.87
CA ALA A 762 38.82 -8.59 3.94
C ALA A 762 38.02 -7.26 3.84
N SER A 763 38.08 -6.49 2.73
CA SER A 763 37.32 -5.21 2.60
C SER A 763 35.80 -5.36 2.63
N GLY A 764 35.26 -6.48 2.14
CA GLY A 764 33.82 -6.79 2.17
C GLY A 764 33.18 -7.13 0.82
N LYS A 765 33.95 -7.10 -0.27
CA LYS A 765 33.55 -7.45 -1.65
C LYS A 765 32.44 -8.51 -1.77
N THR A 766 32.67 -9.75 -1.32
CA THR A 766 31.71 -10.86 -1.43
C THR A 766 30.37 -10.57 -0.74
N SER A 767 30.40 -9.81 0.36
CA SER A 767 29.19 -9.41 1.10
C SER A 767 28.44 -8.27 0.39
N VAL A 768 29.15 -7.34 -0.25
CA VAL A 768 28.56 -6.32 -1.14
C VAL A 768 27.89 -7.00 -2.34
N ALA A 769 28.61 -7.88 -3.05
CA ALA A 769 28.08 -8.64 -4.18
C ALA A 769 26.82 -9.45 -3.81
N LYS A 770 26.85 -10.20 -2.69
CA LYS A 770 25.68 -10.95 -2.20
C LYS A 770 24.50 -10.05 -1.81
N ARG A 771 24.75 -8.82 -1.33
CA ARG A 771 23.68 -7.87 -0.99
C ARG A 771 23.10 -7.19 -2.23
N ILE A 772 23.91 -6.91 -3.25
CA ILE A 772 23.42 -6.51 -4.58
C ILE A 772 22.50 -7.59 -5.16
N ILE A 773 22.92 -8.88 -5.13
CA ILE A 773 22.07 -10.01 -5.59
C ILE A 773 20.74 -10.07 -4.82
N LYS A 774 20.79 -9.98 -3.48
CA LYS A 774 19.58 -10.01 -2.66
C LYS A 774 18.63 -8.84 -2.95
N ASN A 775 19.16 -7.63 -3.11
CA ASN A 775 18.36 -6.44 -3.36
C ASN A 775 17.84 -6.38 -4.82
N LEU A 776 18.55 -6.98 -5.78
CA LEU A 776 18.13 -7.05 -7.18
C LEU A 776 16.85 -7.89 -7.37
N ASN A 777 16.68 -8.96 -6.59
CA ASN A 777 15.53 -9.88 -6.63
C ASN A 777 15.17 -10.37 -8.05
N VAL A 778 16.16 -10.67 -8.90
CA VAL A 778 15.97 -11.28 -10.23
C VAL A 778 16.65 -12.65 -10.30
N PRO A 779 16.00 -13.70 -10.84
CA PRO A 779 16.49 -15.09 -10.78
C PRO A 779 17.68 -15.41 -11.71
N TRP A 780 18.23 -14.42 -12.42
CA TRP A 780 19.28 -14.58 -13.42
C TRP A 780 20.52 -13.70 -13.12
N VAL A 781 20.96 -13.68 -11.86
CA VAL A 781 22.25 -13.07 -11.44
C VAL A 781 23.23 -14.17 -11.05
N VAL A 782 24.38 -14.23 -11.72
CA VAL A 782 25.47 -15.17 -11.43
C VAL A 782 26.57 -14.48 -10.65
N LEU A 783 27.10 -15.14 -9.61
CA LEU A 783 28.28 -14.68 -8.86
C LEU A 783 29.50 -15.53 -9.23
N LEU A 784 30.42 -14.95 -10.00
CA LEU A 784 31.71 -15.54 -10.36
C LEU A 784 32.79 -15.06 -9.37
N SER A 785 33.50 -15.98 -8.72
CA SER A 785 34.65 -15.63 -7.88
C SER A 785 35.98 -15.88 -8.60
N MET A 786 36.88 -14.92 -8.51
CA MET A 786 38.26 -15.04 -9.01
C MET A 786 39.04 -16.16 -8.32
N ASP A 787 38.67 -16.54 -7.09
CA ASP A 787 39.30 -17.65 -6.36
C ASP A 787 39.14 -19.02 -7.05
N SER A 788 38.16 -19.19 -7.96
CA SER A 788 38.04 -20.42 -8.76
C SER A 788 39.21 -20.61 -9.75
N TYR A 789 39.98 -19.55 -10.02
CA TYR A 789 40.94 -19.45 -11.12
C TYR A 789 42.41 -19.39 -10.66
N TYR A 790 42.74 -19.80 -9.42
CA TYR A 790 44.14 -20.05 -9.05
C TYR A 790 44.76 -21.11 -9.97
N LYS A 791 46.05 -20.93 -10.31
CA LYS A 791 46.84 -21.93 -11.03
C LYS A 791 47.16 -23.12 -10.11
N PRO A 792 47.29 -24.35 -10.64
CA PRO A 792 47.84 -25.47 -9.87
C PRO A 792 49.29 -25.18 -9.47
N LEU A 793 49.66 -25.51 -8.23
CA LEU A 793 51.00 -25.31 -7.68
C LEU A 793 51.93 -26.46 -8.09
N SER A 794 53.22 -26.16 -8.25
CA SER A 794 54.27 -27.19 -8.28
C SER A 794 54.53 -27.76 -6.87
N PRO A 795 55.16 -28.94 -6.71
CA PRO A 795 55.38 -29.55 -5.38
C PRO A 795 56.11 -28.62 -4.39
N GLU A 796 57.18 -27.95 -4.84
CA GLU A 796 57.95 -27.00 -4.02
C GLU A 796 57.11 -25.79 -3.56
N GLN A 797 56.16 -25.35 -4.40
CA GLN A 797 55.22 -24.28 -4.08
C GLN A 797 54.09 -24.77 -3.17
N LEU A 798 53.69 -26.04 -3.26
CA LEU A 798 52.71 -26.67 -2.37
C LEU A 798 53.26 -26.76 -0.94
N ASP A 799 54.50 -27.22 -0.78
CA ASP A 799 55.20 -27.23 0.52
C ASP A 799 55.37 -25.81 1.08
N SER A 800 55.71 -24.84 0.23
CA SER A 800 55.80 -23.42 0.60
C SER A 800 54.44 -22.83 1.03
N ALA A 801 53.34 -23.30 0.41
CA ALA A 801 51.97 -22.88 0.73
C ALA A 801 51.48 -23.48 2.06
N MET A 802 51.76 -24.74 2.34
CA MET A 802 51.44 -25.37 3.62
C MET A 802 52.22 -24.73 4.77
N ASN A 803 53.46 -24.28 4.53
CA ASN A 803 54.26 -23.51 5.49
C ASN A 803 53.88 -22.00 5.57
N ASN A 804 52.85 -21.56 4.85
CA ASN A 804 52.33 -20.17 4.81
C ASN A 804 53.27 -19.09 4.24
N ASP A 805 54.43 -19.46 3.67
CA ASP A 805 55.39 -18.50 3.09
C ASP A 805 55.23 -18.33 1.55
N TYR A 806 54.23 -18.97 0.91
CA TYR A 806 53.82 -18.70 -0.47
C TYR A 806 52.83 -17.52 -0.58
N ASN A 807 53.05 -16.61 -1.53
CA ASN A 807 52.22 -15.42 -1.73
C ASN A 807 51.08 -15.66 -2.76
N PHE A 808 49.90 -16.02 -2.26
CA PHE A 808 48.67 -16.11 -3.08
C PHE A 808 48.10 -14.75 -3.47
N ASP A 809 48.37 -13.68 -2.71
CA ASP A 809 47.93 -12.32 -2.98
C ASP A 809 48.85 -11.64 -4.04
N HIS A 810 49.40 -12.37 -5.02
CA HIS A 810 50.25 -11.82 -6.10
C HIS A 810 49.64 -12.10 -7.50
N PRO A 811 49.64 -11.15 -8.45
CA PRO A 811 48.94 -11.30 -9.73
C PRO A 811 49.23 -12.62 -10.47
N ASN A 812 50.50 -13.04 -10.55
CA ASN A 812 50.89 -14.26 -11.28
C ASN A 812 50.21 -15.56 -10.82
N ALA A 813 49.61 -15.61 -9.62
CA ALA A 813 48.93 -16.79 -9.07
C ALA A 813 47.63 -17.17 -9.82
N PHE A 814 47.05 -16.24 -10.59
CA PHE A 814 45.77 -16.43 -11.27
C PHE A 814 45.91 -16.79 -12.77
N ASP A 815 44.90 -17.47 -13.27
CA ASP A 815 44.75 -17.95 -14.65
C ASP A 815 43.86 -16.98 -15.46
N TYR A 816 44.45 -15.85 -15.86
CA TYR A 816 43.74 -14.77 -16.55
C TYR A 816 43.20 -15.18 -17.92
N GLU A 817 43.86 -16.10 -18.64
CA GLU A 817 43.42 -16.57 -19.95
C GLU A 817 42.11 -17.38 -19.84
N MET A 818 42.05 -18.36 -18.94
CA MET A 818 40.83 -19.14 -18.69
C MET A 818 39.69 -18.24 -18.15
N LEU A 819 40.02 -17.28 -17.30
CA LEU A 819 39.06 -16.33 -16.72
C LEU A 819 38.49 -15.35 -17.75
N ALA A 820 39.33 -14.75 -18.59
CA ALA A 820 38.89 -13.85 -19.66
C ALA A 820 38.03 -14.59 -20.70
N GLN A 821 38.40 -15.82 -21.06
CA GLN A 821 37.59 -16.65 -21.96
C GLN A 821 36.24 -17.03 -21.32
N THR A 822 36.21 -17.39 -20.02
CA THR A 822 34.96 -17.61 -19.26
C THR A 822 34.04 -16.39 -19.35
N LEU A 823 34.56 -15.20 -19.03
CA LEU A 823 33.80 -13.94 -19.01
C LEU A 823 33.31 -13.56 -20.42
N LYS A 824 34.11 -13.84 -21.46
CA LYS A 824 33.74 -13.62 -22.86
C LYS A 824 32.64 -14.57 -23.33
N ASP A 825 32.73 -15.86 -23.05
CA ASP A 825 31.67 -16.82 -23.43
C ASP A 825 30.36 -16.55 -22.68
N LEU A 826 30.43 -16.11 -21.41
CA LEU A 826 29.29 -15.56 -20.70
C LEU A 826 28.74 -14.30 -21.37
N LYS A 827 29.60 -13.34 -21.79
CA LYS A 827 29.16 -12.12 -22.49
C LYS A 827 28.56 -12.40 -23.87
N GLU A 828 28.96 -13.49 -24.53
CA GLU A 828 28.37 -13.98 -25.77
C GLU A 828 27.08 -14.83 -25.57
N GLY A 829 26.66 -15.04 -24.32
CA GLY A 829 25.41 -15.73 -23.96
C GLY A 829 25.48 -17.26 -24.01
N LYS A 830 26.68 -17.85 -24.05
CA LYS A 830 26.88 -19.31 -24.12
C LYS A 830 26.79 -19.94 -22.73
N ARG A 831 26.58 -21.26 -22.69
CA ARG A 831 26.81 -22.07 -21.48
C ARG A 831 28.31 -22.06 -21.14
N VAL A 832 28.66 -21.96 -19.86
CA VAL A 832 30.06 -22.00 -19.41
C VAL A 832 30.19 -22.90 -18.18
N GLU A 833 31.31 -23.64 -18.09
CA GLU A 833 31.64 -24.49 -16.95
C GLU A 833 32.70 -23.83 -16.08
N ILE A 834 32.36 -23.53 -14.83
CA ILE A 834 33.22 -22.86 -13.86
C ILE A 834 33.98 -23.91 -13.05
N PRO A 835 35.32 -23.84 -12.92
CA PRO A 835 36.10 -24.77 -12.12
C PRO A 835 35.84 -24.58 -10.61
N ILE A 836 35.81 -25.68 -9.86
CA ILE A 836 35.68 -25.67 -8.41
C ILE A 836 37.07 -25.80 -7.79
N TYR A 837 37.54 -24.77 -7.07
CA TYR A 837 38.83 -24.76 -6.39
C TYR A 837 38.71 -25.19 -4.92
N ASP A 838 39.61 -26.05 -4.46
CA ASP A 838 39.67 -26.53 -3.08
C ASP A 838 40.79 -25.83 -2.31
N PHE A 839 40.40 -25.10 -1.28
CA PHE A 839 41.32 -24.33 -0.43
C PHE A 839 42.02 -25.15 0.66
N THR A 840 41.69 -26.44 0.80
CA THR A 840 42.34 -27.33 1.77
C THR A 840 43.51 -28.09 1.14
N THR A 841 43.36 -28.51 -0.12
CA THR A 841 44.40 -29.19 -0.91
C THR A 841 45.15 -28.26 -1.86
N HIS A 842 44.77 -26.97 -1.94
CA HIS A 842 45.32 -25.98 -2.87
C HIS A 842 45.30 -26.43 -4.34
N SER A 843 44.18 -27.04 -4.77
CA SER A 843 44.03 -27.65 -6.10
C SER A 843 42.63 -27.47 -6.69
N ARG A 844 42.52 -27.52 -8.03
CA ARG A 844 41.23 -27.58 -8.73
C ARG A 844 40.65 -28.99 -8.63
N ARG A 845 39.35 -29.12 -8.36
CA ARG A 845 38.61 -30.40 -8.40
C ARG A 845 38.29 -30.79 -9.85
N PRO A 846 38.05 -32.09 -10.14
CA PRO A 846 37.60 -32.55 -11.46
C PRO A 846 36.12 -32.22 -11.77
N GLU A 847 35.39 -31.68 -10.78
CA GLU A 847 33.98 -31.31 -10.89
C GLU A 847 33.83 -29.83 -11.30
N THR A 848 32.95 -29.55 -12.27
CA THR A 848 32.64 -28.20 -12.76
C THR A 848 31.23 -27.77 -12.38
N SER A 849 30.98 -26.45 -12.32
CA SER A 849 29.66 -25.87 -12.13
C SER A 849 29.17 -25.23 -13.41
N THR A 850 28.13 -25.79 -14.04
CA THR A 850 27.57 -25.29 -15.30
C THR A 850 26.65 -24.09 -15.06
N VAL A 851 26.92 -22.99 -15.77
CA VAL A 851 26.08 -21.79 -15.82
C VAL A 851 25.45 -21.64 -17.21
N TYR A 852 24.15 -21.34 -17.21
CA TYR A 852 23.36 -20.98 -18.39
C TYR A 852 23.13 -19.47 -18.43
N GLY A 853 22.80 -18.91 -19.60
CA GLY A 853 22.79 -17.47 -19.88
C GLY A 853 22.13 -16.62 -18.80
N ALA A 854 22.93 -15.80 -18.11
CA ALA A 854 22.48 -14.89 -17.06
C ALA A 854 22.14 -13.49 -17.63
N ASN A 855 21.27 -12.74 -16.98
CA ASN A 855 21.02 -11.34 -17.34
C ASN A 855 22.03 -10.38 -16.71
N VAL A 856 22.56 -10.74 -15.53
CA VAL A 856 23.63 -10.03 -14.82
C VAL A 856 24.70 -11.04 -14.38
N VAL A 857 25.97 -10.70 -14.57
CA VAL A 857 27.11 -11.46 -14.05
C VAL A 857 27.91 -10.56 -13.13
N ILE A 858 28.01 -10.91 -11.84
CA ILE A 858 28.84 -10.21 -10.88
C ILE A 858 30.14 -11.00 -10.71
N PHE A 859 31.27 -10.39 -11.05
CA PHE A 859 32.60 -10.96 -10.92
C PHE A 859 33.32 -10.32 -9.72
N GLU A 860 33.81 -11.13 -8.79
CA GLU A 860 34.39 -10.67 -7.52
C GLU A 860 35.80 -11.23 -7.29
N GLY A 861 36.75 -10.36 -6.91
CA GLY A 861 38.11 -10.78 -6.61
C GLY A 861 39.04 -9.62 -6.21
N ILE A 862 40.16 -9.93 -5.55
CA ILE A 862 41.15 -8.91 -5.13
C ILE A 862 41.78 -8.15 -6.31
N PHE A 863 42.01 -8.84 -7.44
CA PHE A 863 42.60 -8.30 -8.66
C PHE A 863 41.58 -8.16 -9.80
N ALA A 864 40.27 -8.09 -9.49
CA ALA A 864 39.21 -8.05 -10.50
C ALA A 864 39.22 -6.79 -11.40
N LEU A 865 40.00 -5.75 -11.04
CA LEU A 865 40.25 -4.55 -11.84
C LEU A 865 41.73 -4.36 -12.23
N TYR A 866 42.56 -5.40 -12.09
CA TYR A 866 44.00 -5.35 -12.38
C TYR A 866 44.31 -5.55 -13.86
N ASP A 867 43.79 -6.63 -14.47
CA ASP A 867 44.08 -6.96 -15.87
C ASP A 867 43.16 -6.20 -16.83
N LYS A 868 43.76 -5.54 -17.83
CA LYS A 868 43.01 -4.70 -18.77
C LYS A 868 42.04 -5.50 -19.66
N THR A 869 42.39 -6.73 -20.05
CA THR A 869 41.52 -7.57 -20.89
C THR A 869 40.24 -7.95 -20.16
N ILE A 870 40.28 -7.98 -18.82
CA ILE A 870 39.11 -8.21 -17.96
C ILE A 870 38.35 -6.90 -17.74
N THR A 871 39.02 -5.77 -17.46
CA THR A 871 38.30 -4.48 -17.25
C THR A 871 37.55 -4.02 -18.50
N ASP A 872 38.10 -4.25 -19.69
CA ASP A 872 37.50 -3.85 -20.96
C ASP A 872 36.26 -4.72 -21.33
N LEU A 873 36.02 -5.82 -20.60
CA LEU A 873 34.81 -6.66 -20.72
C LEU A 873 33.68 -6.29 -19.74
N MET A 874 33.94 -5.42 -18.76
CA MET A 874 32.98 -5.07 -17.69
C MET A 874 32.13 -3.86 -18.05
N ASP A 875 30.84 -3.92 -17.75
CA ASP A 875 29.88 -2.83 -17.99
C ASP A 875 29.72 -1.91 -16.77
N LEU A 876 30.17 -2.35 -15.58
CA LEU A 876 30.27 -1.56 -14.35
C LEU A 876 31.42 -2.07 -13.47
N LYS A 877 32.32 -1.17 -13.03
CA LYS A 877 33.52 -1.52 -12.24
C LYS A 877 33.48 -0.86 -10.87
N ILE A 878 33.42 -1.67 -9.81
CA ILE A 878 33.26 -1.23 -8.41
C ILE A 878 34.52 -1.55 -7.61
N PHE A 879 35.07 -0.59 -6.87
CA PHE A 879 36.16 -0.84 -5.90
C PHE A 879 35.69 -0.59 -4.47
N VAL A 880 35.64 -1.66 -3.66
CA VAL A 880 35.23 -1.62 -2.26
C VAL A 880 36.41 -1.21 -1.38
N ASP A 881 36.47 0.07 -1.03
CA ASP A 881 37.51 0.64 -0.18
C ASP A 881 37.10 0.58 1.31
N THR A 882 38.09 0.28 2.16
CA THR A 882 37.91 0.01 3.59
C THR A 882 39.26 0.12 4.29
N ASP A 883 39.31 0.78 5.46
CA ASP A 883 40.55 1.00 6.20
C ASP A 883 41.35 -0.28 6.46
N ALA A 884 42.67 -0.12 6.48
CA ALA A 884 43.61 -1.22 6.73
C ALA A 884 43.36 -1.88 8.09
N ASP A 885 43.09 -1.09 9.12
CA ASP A 885 42.83 -1.56 10.48
C ASP A 885 41.50 -2.30 10.59
N ILE A 886 40.47 -1.87 9.86
CA ILE A 886 39.18 -2.59 9.77
C ILE A 886 39.37 -3.93 9.03
N ARG A 887 40.18 -3.97 7.96
CA ARG A 887 40.55 -5.21 7.26
C ARG A 887 41.35 -6.16 8.15
N LEU A 888 42.27 -5.64 8.97
CA LEU A 888 43.08 -6.41 9.91
C LEU A 888 42.23 -6.95 11.07
N ALA A 889 41.44 -6.11 11.72
CA ALA A 889 40.52 -6.51 12.80
C ALA A 889 39.53 -7.60 12.36
N ARG A 890 39.09 -7.57 11.09
CA ARG A 890 38.28 -8.64 10.49
C ARG A 890 39.02 -9.95 10.25
N ARG A 891 40.36 -9.96 10.13
CA ARG A 891 41.16 -11.20 10.13
C ARG A 891 41.45 -11.70 11.56
N CYS A 892 41.57 -10.80 12.53
CA CYS A 892 42.05 -11.11 13.88
C CYS A 892 40.96 -11.35 14.94
N LYS A 893 39.67 -11.07 14.68
CA LYS A 893 38.62 -11.21 15.70
C LYS A 893 38.33 -12.68 16.07
N GLN A 894 38.86 -13.11 17.21
CA GLN A 894 38.40 -14.26 17.97
C GLN A 894 37.45 -13.79 19.11
N GLU A 895 36.41 -14.58 19.36
CA GLU A 895 35.54 -14.61 20.56
C GLU A 895 35.27 -13.31 21.36
N SER A 896 34.16 -12.62 21.05
CA SER A 896 33.22 -12.03 22.04
C SER A 896 32.06 -11.29 21.36
N VAL A 897 30.95 -11.11 22.11
CA VAL A 897 29.67 -10.48 21.72
C VAL A 897 28.82 -11.31 20.75
N ALA A 898 27.74 -11.88 21.28
CA ALA A 898 26.71 -12.59 20.51
C ALA A 898 25.43 -11.74 20.38
N ILE A 899 25.41 -10.82 19.40
CA ILE A 899 24.23 -10.15 18.84
C ILE A 899 24.60 -9.76 17.39
N TYR A 900 23.62 -9.79 16.48
CA TYR A 900 23.77 -9.83 15.00
C TYR A 900 24.44 -11.10 14.43
N ARG A 901 23.86 -11.62 13.34
CA ARG A 901 24.28 -12.87 12.66
C ARG A 901 25.56 -12.64 11.83
N PRO A 902 26.71 -13.27 12.16
CA PRO A 902 27.91 -13.18 11.33
C PRO A 902 27.78 -14.05 10.07
N SER A 903 27.99 -13.46 8.90
CA SER A 903 28.09 -14.17 7.61
C SER A 903 29.44 -13.95 6.89
N ALA A 904 30.39 -13.35 7.61
CA ALA A 904 31.82 -13.42 7.33
C ALA A 904 32.52 -14.08 8.53
N LEU A 905 33.74 -14.60 8.31
CA LEU A 905 34.64 -15.13 9.34
C LEU A 905 34.25 -16.47 10.02
N LYS A 906 34.06 -17.54 9.22
CA LYS A 906 34.31 -18.92 9.67
C LYS A 906 35.57 -19.58 9.06
N ARG A 907 36.05 -19.07 7.93
CA ARG A 907 36.99 -19.78 7.03
C ARG A 907 38.43 -19.92 7.52
N ASP A 908 39.04 -18.89 8.11
CA ASP A 908 40.50 -18.90 8.34
C ASP A 908 40.96 -19.51 9.67
N ILE A 909 40.13 -19.45 10.73
CA ILE A 909 40.47 -19.97 12.05
C ILE A 909 39.88 -21.37 12.24
N ASN A 910 38.55 -21.52 12.14
CA ASN A 910 37.86 -22.78 12.47
C ASN A 910 37.82 -23.82 11.32
N GLU A 911 38.02 -23.43 10.06
CA GLU A 911 38.00 -24.34 8.89
C GLU A 911 39.39 -24.57 8.27
N ARG A 912 40.42 -23.82 8.69
CA ARG A 912 41.80 -23.88 8.13
C ARG A 912 42.91 -24.07 9.18
N GLY A 913 42.61 -24.03 10.48
CA GLY A 913 43.55 -24.40 11.54
C GLY A 913 44.82 -23.56 11.65
N ARG A 914 44.75 -22.26 11.33
CA ARG A 914 45.92 -21.35 11.35
C ARG A 914 46.04 -20.56 12.64
N ASP A 915 47.27 -20.46 13.14
CA ASP A 915 47.63 -19.66 14.31
C ASP A 915 47.68 -18.14 14.02
N ILE A 916 47.36 -17.34 15.05
CA ILE A 916 47.26 -15.89 14.99
C ILE A 916 48.62 -15.22 14.71
N HIS A 917 49.74 -15.73 15.25
CA HIS A 917 51.05 -15.17 14.91
C HIS A 917 51.40 -15.41 13.43
N GLY A 918 50.98 -16.56 12.87
CA GLY A 918 51.07 -16.83 11.43
C GLY A 918 50.30 -15.82 10.58
N VAL A 919 49.04 -15.55 10.93
CA VAL A 919 48.18 -14.58 10.21
C VAL A 919 48.75 -13.16 10.26
N LEU A 920 49.29 -12.72 11.40
CA LEU A 920 49.92 -11.40 11.55
C LEU A 920 51.22 -11.29 10.74
N LYS A 921 52.10 -12.32 10.80
CA LYS A 921 53.34 -12.39 9.99
C LYS A 921 53.02 -12.34 8.49
N GLN A 922 52.02 -13.09 8.03
CA GLN A 922 51.60 -13.11 6.63
C GLN A 922 51.01 -11.76 6.18
N TYR A 923 50.17 -11.14 7.01
CA TYR A 923 49.57 -9.84 6.70
C TYR A 923 50.63 -8.74 6.55
N GLY A 924 51.58 -8.65 7.48
CA GLY A 924 52.65 -7.66 7.45
C GLY A 924 53.67 -7.89 6.32
N ARG A 925 53.99 -9.15 6.00
CA ARG A 925 55.03 -9.50 5.00
C ARG A 925 54.55 -9.45 3.55
N PHE A 926 53.32 -9.85 3.28
CA PHE A 926 52.83 -10.05 1.90
C PHE A 926 51.57 -9.24 1.58
N VAL A 927 50.56 -9.30 2.46
CA VAL A 927 49.21 -8.79 2.13
C VAL A 927 49.15 -7.27 2.15
N LYS A 928 49.87 -6.61 3.07
CA LYS A 928 49.95 -5.15 3.09
C LYS A 928 50.70 -4.62 1.87
N SER A 929 51.91 -5.12 1.60
CA SER A 929 52.71 -4.72 0.44
C SER A 929 51.91 -4.88 -0.85
N SER A 930 51.38 -6.07 -1.14
CA SER A 930 50.60 -6.28 -2.37
C SER A 930 49.32 -5.43 -2.45
N PHE A 931 48.70 -5.08 -1.31
CA PHE A 931 47.60 -4.12 -1.34
C PHE A 931 48.07 -2.73 -1.78
N ASP A 932 49.15 -2.21 -1.19
CA ASP A 932 49.68 -0.88 -1.48
C ASP A 932 50.33 -0.82 -2.88
N ASP A 933 51.06 -1.86 -3.29
CA ASP A 933 51.84 -1.98 -4.54
C ASP A 933 50.99 -2.35 -5.78
N HIS A 934 49.92 -3.15 -5.61
CA HIS A 934 49.21 -3.78 -6.75
C HIS A 934 47.68 -3.66 -6.72
N ILE A 935 47.03 -3.62 -5.56
CA ILE A 935 45.55 -3.55 -5.49
C ILE A 935 45.07 -2.10 -5.46
N LEU A 936 45.61 -1.25 -4.58
CA LEU A 936 45.24 0.15 -4.43
C LEU A 936 45.40 0.98 -5.73
N PRO A 937 46.42 0.77 -6.58
CA PRO A 937 46.50 1.43 -7.88
C PRO A 937 45.30 1.16 -8.81
N THR A 938 44.61 0.01 -8.66
CA THR A 938 43.45 -0.35 -9.51
C THR A 938 42.17 0.44 -9.21
N VAL A 939 42.15 1.25 -8.14
CA VAL A 939 41.08 2.25 -7.90
C VAL A 939 40.87 3.14 -9.13
N LYS A 940 41.96 3.46 -9.85
CA LYS A 940 41.93 4.28 -11.08
C LYS A 940 41.13 3.66 -12.25
N ASN A 941 40.83 2.35 -12.17
CA ASN A 941 40.09 1.61 -13.20
C ASN A 941 38.59 1.46 -12.85
N ALA A 942 38.18 1.86 -11.64
CA ALA A 942 36.81 1.73 -11.14
C ALA A 942 35.93 2.93 -11.54
N ASP A 943 34.67 2.65 -11.86
CA ASP A 943 33.65 3.67 -12.14
C ASP A 943 32.97 4.16 -10.86
N VAL A 944 32.92 3.30 -9.82
CA VAL A 944 32.31 3.60 -8.51
C VAL A 944 33.20 3.10 -7.38
N VAL A 945 33.53 3.97 -6.43
CA VAL A 945 34.34 3.64 -5.23
C VAL A 945 33.50 3.82 -3.97
N PRO A 946 32.68 2.84 -3.57
CA PRO A 946 31.97 2.89 -2.29
C PRO A 946 32.97 2.82 -1.12
N ILE A 947 33.21 3.97 -0.48
CA ILE A 947 33.98 4.06 0.77
C ILE A 947 33.15 3.43 1.91
N ILE A 948 33.76 2.54 2.68
CA ILE A 948 33.10 1.80 3.76
C ILE A 948 33.73 2.14 5.14
N PRO A 949 33.42 3.32 5.73
CA PRO A 949 34.05 3.79 6.97
C PRO A 949 33.54 3.11 8.25
N ARG A 950 32.38 2.43 8.22
CA ARG A 950 31.80 1.71 9.37
C ARG A 950 31.50 0.23 9.11
N GLY A 951 31.88 -0.29 7.93
CA GLY A 951 31.57 -1.66 7.53
C GLY A 951 30.23 -1.81 6.78
N LEU A 952 29.65 -3.02 6.79
CA LEU A 952 28.56 -3.46 5.90
C LEU A 952 27.20 -2.72 6.11
N GLU A 953 27.21 -1.66 6.90
CA GLU A 953 26.12 -0.76 7.27
C GLU A 953 25.93 0.41 6.30
N ASN A 954 26.87 0.66 5.37
CA ASN A 954 26.65 1.61 4.26
C ASN A 954 25.66 1.04 3.23
N HIS A 955 24.38 1.03 3.59
CA HIS A 955 23.28 0.50 2.77
C HIS A 955 23.00 1.41 1.57
N VAL A 956 23.12 2.73 1.74
CA VAL A 956 22.88 3.75 0.70
C VAL A 956 23.75 3.50 -0.53
N ALA A 957 25.05 3.26 -0.36
CA ALA A 957 25.95 3.01 -1.50
C ALA A 957 25.60 1.70 -2.24
N ILE A 958 25.21 0.64 -1.51
CA ILE A 958 24.80 -0.65 -2.10
C ILE A 958 23.46 -0.49 -2.82
N GLU A 959 22.53 0.27 -2.26
CA GLU A 959 21.22 0.54 -2.83
C GLU A 959 21.29 1.39 -4.09
N LEU A 960 22.14 2.42 -4.13
CA LEU A 960 22.35 3.26 -5.31
C LEU A 960 22.94 2.44 -6.48
N ILE A 961 23.91 1.57 -6.18
CA ILE A 961 24.41 0.58 -7.15
C ILE A 961 23.28 -0.36 -7.61
N THR A 962 22.46 -0.86 -6.70
CA THR A 962 21.31 -1.72 -7.05
C THR A 962 20.29 -0.99 -7.93
N LYS A 963 19.87 0.23 -7.57
CA LYS A 963 18.90 1.04 -8.32
C LYS A 963 19.38 1.34 -9.75
N ASN A 964 20.68 1.60 -9.95
CA ASN A 964 21.25 1.75 -11.29
C ASN A 964 21.14 0.45 -12.11
N VAL A 965 21.52 -0.70 -11.54
CA VAL A 965 21.40 -2.00 -12.22
C VAL A 965 19.92 -2.37 -12.46
N GLN A 966 19.01 -2.04 -11.54
CA GLN A 966 17.57 -2.22 -11.72
C GLN A 966 17.02 -1.34 -12.85
N LYS A 967 17.44 -0.07 -12.98
CA LYS A 967 17.09 0.80 -14.11
C LYS A 967 17.56 0.19 -15.44
N GLN A 968 18.82 -0.23 -15.51
CA GLN A 968 19.38 -0.92 -16.68
C GLN A 968 18.69 -2.24 -17.03
N LEU A 969 18.05 -2.92 -16.07
CA LEU A 969 17.22 -4.10 -16.31
C LEU A 969 15.77 -3.76 -16.66
N ALA A 970 15.19 -2.70 -16.09
CA ALA A 970 13.82 -2.26 -16.32
C ALA A 970 13.64 -1.75 -17.76
N GLU A 971 14.61 -0.98 -18.27
CA GLU A 971 14.72 -0.57 -19.68
C GLU A 971 14.78 -1.76 -20.67
N ARG A 972 14.95 -2.99 -20.17
CA ARG A 972 15.06 -4.23 -20.95
C ARG A 972 13.93 -5.26 -20.67
N LYS A 973 12.95 -4.94 -19.83
CA LYS A 973 11.84 -5.83 -19.42
C LYS A 973 10.47 -5.42 -19.99
N LEU A 974 9.63 -6.41 -20.28
CA LEU A 974 8.24 -6.29 -20.78
C LEU A 974 7.46 -7.56 -20.41
N SER A 975 6.17 -7.44 -20.07
CA SER A 975 5.36 -8.49 -19.39
C SER A 975 4.89 -9.60 -20.34
N PHE A 976 5.84 -10.49 -20.67
CA PHE A 976 5.76 -11.39 -21.83
C PHE A 976 4.49 -12.23 -21.94
N ARG A 977 3.97 -12.81 -20.84
CA ARG A 977 2.78 -13.69 -20.91
C ARG A 977 1.45 -12.96 -21.11
N TRP A 978 1.29 -11.77 -20.54
CA TRP A 978 0.05 -10.98 -20.67
C TRP A 978 0.02 -10.17 -21.97
N ASP A 979 1.18 -9.75 -22.46
CA ASP A 979 1.29 -9.13 -23.79
C ASP A 979 0.92 -10.16 -24.88
N LEU A 980 1.44 -11.39 -24.80
CA LEU A 980 1.11 -12.48 -25.73
C LEU A 980 -0.38 -12.88 -25.72
N ALA A 981 -1.08 -12.71 -24.59
CA ALA A 981 -2.51 -13.00 -24.46
C ALA A 981 -3.41 -11.97 -25.17
N ARG A 982 -2.88 -10.79 -25.51
CA ARG A 982 -3.60 -9.64 -26.08
C ARG A 982 -3.30 -9.41 -27.57
N ILE A 983 -2.56 -10.31 -28.20
CA ILE A 983 -2.28 -10.25 -29.64
C ILE A 983 -3.39 -11.01 -30.36
N GLU A 984 -4.21 -10.28 -31.10
CA GLU A 984 -5.10 -10.83 -32.12
C GLU A 984 -4.27 -11.31 -33.32
N TYR A 985 -4.68 -12.42 -33.92
CA TYR A 985 -4.09 -13.02 -35.11
C TYR A 985 -5.22 -13.46 -36.04
N ASP A 986 -4.96 -13.56 -37.34
CA ASP A 986 -5.91 -14.18 -38.28
C ASP A 986 -6.22 -15.63 -37.87
N ASP A 987 -7.46 -16.06 -38.10
CA ASP A 987 -7.97 -17.40 -37.76
C ASP A 987 -7.29 -18.56 -38.53
N ASP A 988 -6.44 -18.24 -39.51
CA ASP A 988 -5.69 -19.21 -40.31
C ASP A 988 -4.71 -20.03 -39.46
N ILE A 989 -4.68 -21.34 -39.70
CA ILE A 989 -3.79 -22.28 -39.02
C ILE A 989 -2.38 -22.20 -39.66
N PRO A 990 -1.29 -21.97 -38.90
CA PRO A 990 0.07 -21.90 -39.46
C PRO A 990 0.52 -23.20 -40.14
N GLU A 991 1.29 -23.09 -41.24
CA GLU A 991 1.70 -24.22 -42.10
C GLU A 991 2.47 -25.34 -41.39
N ASN A 992 3.17 -25.03 -40.29
CA ASN A 992 3.91 -26.00 -39.47
C ASN A 992 3.04 -26.69 -38.40
N VAL A 993 1.74 -26.42 -38.35
CA VAL A 993 0.78 -27.07 -37.45
C VAL A 993 0.16 -28.30 -38.10
N ILE A 994 0.11 -29.37 -37.32
CA ILE A 994 -0.36 -30.69 -37.72
C ILE A 994 -1.57 -31.04 -36.85
N LEU A 995 -2.76 -30.78 -37.40
CA LEU A 995 -4.03 -31.11 -36.76
C LEU A 995 -4.40 -32.58 -37.03
N LEU A 996 -4.81 -33.32 -35.99
CA LEU A 996 -5.36 -34.67 -36.15
C LEU A 996 -6.71 -34.62 -36.90
N LYS A 997 -6.98 -35.62 -37.74
CA LYS A 997 -8.25 -35.73 -38.48
C LYS A 997 -9.43 -35.84 -37.50
N ALA A 998 -10.34 -34.86 -37.56
CA ALA A 998 -11.51 -34.73 -36.69
C ALA A 998 -12.58 -35.82 -36.91
N THR A 999 -12.29 -37.04 -36.46
CA THR A 999 -13.23 -38.18 -36.48
C THR A 999 -14.28 -38.06 -35.37
N PRO A 1000 -15.45 -38.72 -35.50
CA PRO A 1000 -16.43 -38.82 -34.41
C PRO A 1000 -15.84 -39.40 -33.12
N GLN A 1001 -14.92 -40.38 -33.24
CA GLN A 1001 -14.23 -40.97 -32.09
C GLN A 1001 -13.32 -39.96 -31.38
N LEU A 1002 -12.57 -39.14 -32.13
CA LEU A 1002 -11.73 -38.08 -31.56
C LEU A 1002 -12.59 -37.00 -30.87
N LYS A 1003 -13.72 -36.61 -31.49
CA LYS A 1003 -14.69 -35.70 -30.87
C LYS A 1003 -15.27 -36.27 -29.58
N GLY A 1004 -15.68 -37.54 -29.56
CA GLY A 1004 -16.21 -38.21 -28.36
C GLY A 1004 -15.20 -38.29 -27.21
N ILE A 1005 -13.92 -38.54 -27.52
CA ILE A 1005 -12.83 -38.46 -26.52
C ILE A 1005 -12.71 -37.04 -25.98
N HIS A 1006 -12.77 -36.01 -26.84
CA HIS A 1006 -12.76 -34.61 -26.41
C HIS A 1006 -13.98 -34.24 -25.56
N THR A 1007 -15.18 -34.74 -25.86
CA THR A 1007 -16.37 -34.51 -25.01
C THR A 1007 -16.13 -34.99 -23.58
N ILE A 1008 -15.64 -36.23 -23.41
CA ILE A 1008 -15.44 -36.84 -22.09
C ILE A 1008 -14.36 -36.10 -21.28
N ILE A 1009 -13.21 -35.79 -21.88
CA ILE A 1009 -12.14 -35.07 -21.14
C ILE A 1009 -12.47 -33.60 -20.85
N ARG A 1010 -13.47 -33.01 -21.55
CA ARG A 1010 -13.91 -31.62 -21.34
C ARG A 1010 -15.03 -31.49 -20.30
N ASP A 1011 -15.91 -32.47 -20.21
CA ASP A 1011 -17.00 -32.52 -19.23
C ASP A 1011 -16.44 -32.45 -17.80
N CYS A 1012 -16.94 -31.51 -16.98
CA CYS A 1012 -16.54 -31.32 -15.59
C CYS A 1012 -17.11 -32.40 -14.65
N THR A 1013 -18.14 -33.14 -15.07
CA THR A 1013 -18.78 -34.22 -14.30
C THR A 1013 -18.16 -35.60 -14.54
N THR A 1014 -17.25 -35.73 -15.52
CA THR A 1014 -16.58 -37.01 -15.83
C THR A 1014 -15.70 -37.48 -14.67
N ALA A 1015 -15.88 -38.75 -14.29
CA ALA A 1015 -15.11 -39.40 -13.23
C ALA A 1015 -13.60 -39.45 -13.56
N ARG A 1016 -12.76 -39.36 -12.53
CA ARG A 1016 -11.29 -39.29 -12.70
C ARG A 1016 -10.70 -40.48 -13.45
N ASP A 1017 -11.18 -41.69 -13.20
CA ASP A 1017 -10.65 -42.91 -13.84
C ASP A 1017 -10.98 -42.93 -15.35
N ASP A 1018 -12.18 -42.50 -15.73
CA ASP A 1018 -12.53 -42.26 -17.14
C ASP A 1018 -11.67 -41.15 -17.75
N LEU A 1019 -11.51 -40.01 -17.06
CA LEU A 1019 -10.66 -38.91 -17.53
C LEU A 1019 -9.24 -39.40 -17.83
N ILE A 1020 -8.63 -40.19 -16.94
CA ILE A 1020 -7.31 -40.79 -17.13
C ILE A 1020 -7.33 -41.76 -18.33
N PHE A 1021 -8.28 -42.70 -18.37
CA PHE A 1021 -8.38 -43.70 -19.44
C PHE A 1021 -8.53 -43.08 -20.84
N TYR A 1022 -9.42 -42.09 -20.99
CA TYR A 1022 -9.61 -41.39 -22.26
C TYR A 1022 -8.44 -40.45 -22.61
N THR A 1023 -7.77 -39.88 -21.60
CA THR A 1023 -6.52 -39.11 -21.79
C THR A 1023 -5.40 -39.99 -22.34
N GLU A 1024 -5.14 -41.17 -21.77
CA GLU A 1024 -4.05 -42.03 -22.26
C GLU A 1024 -4.31 -42.55 -23.69
N ARG A 1025 -5.59 -42.74 -24.05
CA ARG A 1025 -6.00 -43.06 -25.42
C ARG A 1025 -5.73 -41.88 -26.36
N LEU A 1026 -6.01 -40.65 -25.94
CA LEU A 1026 -5.68 -39.44 -26.71
C LEU A 1026 -4.16 -39.26 -26.88
N ALA A 1027 -3.39 -39.46 -25.80
CA ALA A 1027 -1.93 -39.40 -25.82
C ALA A 1027 -1.33 -40.35 -26.85
N THR A 1028 -1.84 -41.58 -26.92
CA THR A 1028 -1.40 -42.56 -27.92
C THR A 1028 -1.68 -42.06 -29.35
N LEU A 1029 -2.86 -41.51 -29.62
CA LEU A 1029 -3.21 -40.97 -30.95
C LEU A 1029 -2.34 -39.78 -31.39
N VAL A 1030 -2.01 -38.87 -30.47
CA VAL A 1030 -1.16 -37.70 -30.77
C VAL A 1030 0.30 -38.11 -30.99
N VAL A 1031 0.82 -39.05 -30.20
CA VAL A 1031 2.16 -39.63 -30.38
C VAL A 1031 2.27 -40.35 -31.74
N GLU A 1032 1.29 -41.18 -32.10
CA GLU A 1032 1.29 -41.87 -33.40
C GLU A 1032 1.25 -40.88 -34.58
N ARG A 1033 0.49 -39.78 -34.47
CA ARG A 1033 0.53 -38.72 -35.49
C ARG A 1033 1.89 -38.03 -35.55
N GLY A 1034 2.57 -37.84 -34.42
CA GLY A 1034 3.94 -37.31 -34.36
C GLY A 1034 5.01 -38.27 -34.91
N LEU A 1035 4.86 -39.58 -34.72
CA LEU A 1035 5.75 -40.61 -35.27
C LEU A 1035 5.77 -40.61 -36.81
N ALA A 1036 4.64 -40.32 -37.45
CA ALA A 1036 4.54 -40.20 -38.89
C ALA A 1036 5.33 -39.01 -39.50
N GLU A 1037 5.83 -38.08 -38.68
CA GLU A 1037 6.60 -36.90 -39.11
C GLU A 1037 8.12 -37.07 -39.09
N LEU A 1038 8.60 -38.25 -38.70
CA LEU A 1038 10.02 -38.61 -38.59
C LEU A 1038 10.56 -39.19 -39.91
N PRO A 1039 11.90 -39.20 -40.12
CA PRO A 1039 12.49 -39.82 -41.30
C PRO A 1039 12.34 -41.35 -41.27
N PHE A 1040 11.95 -41.92 -42.42
CA PHE A 1040 11.88 -43.36 -42.66
C PHE A 1040 12.73 -43.76 -43.86
N ARG A 1041 13.60 -44.75 -43.68
CA ARG A 1041 14.37 -45.37 -44.78
C ARG A 1041 13.59 -46.52 -45.41
N HIS A 1042 13.77 -46.73 -46.71
CA HIS A 1042 13.26 -47.92 -47.39
C HIS A 1042 13.95 -49.18 -46.86
N ARG A 1043 13.16 -50.23 -46.60
CA ARG A 1043 13.65 -51.53 -46.13
C ARG A 1043 12.90 -52.65 -46.83
N LYS A 1044 13.58 -53.33 -47.75
CA LYS A 1044 13.07 -54.60 -48.31
C LYS A 1044 13.06 -55.67 -47.22
N VAL A 1045 11.95 -56.40 -47.15
CA VAL A 1045 11.74 -57.51 -46.20
C VAL A 1045 11.28 -58.73 -46.96
N THR A 1046 11.94 -59.87 -46.73
CA THR A 1046 11.47 -61.16 -47.24
C THR A 1046 10.37 -61.67 -46.32
N THR A 1047 9.18 -61.87 -46.87
CA THR A 1047 8.04 -62.45 -46.13
C THR A 1047 8.28 -63.94 -45.84
N PRO A 1048 7.54 -64.57 -44.90
CA PRO A 1048 7.58 -66.02 -44.69
C PRO A 1048 7.22 -66.88 -45.91
N LEU A 1049 6.69 -66.25 -46.98
CA LEU A 1049 6.40 -66.89 -48.27
C LEU A 1049 7.55 -66.74 -49.28
N ASN A 1050 8.73 -66.28 -48.84
CA ASN A 1050 9.90 -65.91 -49.65
C ASN A 1050 9.67 -64.79 -50.68
N ILE A 1051 8.52 -64.12 -50.67
CA ILE A 1051 8.24 -62.94 -51.49
C ILE A 1051 8.90 -61.73 -50.85
N VAL A 1052 9.70 -60.97 -51.63
CA VAL A 1052 10.29 -59.70 -51.20
C VAL A 1052 9.24 -58.60 -51.26
N CYS A 1053 9.04 -57.89 -50.15
CA CYS A 1053 8.12 -56.76 -50.04
C CYS A 1053 8.90 -55.47 -49.70
N ASP A 1054 8.49 -54.35 -50.30
CA ASP A 1054 9.06 -53.03 -50.05
C ASP A 1054 8.40 -52.37 -48.82
N GLY A 1055 9.08 -52.43 -47.68
CA GLY A 1055 8.67 -51.79 -46.44
C GLY A 1055 9.42 -50.48 -46.16
N LYS A 1056 9.08 -49.86 -45.03
CA LYS A 1056 9.80 -48.72 -44.45
C LYS A 1056 10.25 -49.06 -43.02
N ALA A 1057 11.38 -48.50 -42.60
CA ALA A 1057 11.86 -48.57 -41.23
C ALA A 1057 12.18 -47.16 -40.74
N LEU A 1058 11.87 -46.87 -39.46
CA LEU A 1058 12.23 -45.62 -38.82
C LEU A 1058 13.76 -45.43 -38.85
N ASP A 1059 14.21 -44.22 -39.16
CA ASP A 1059 15.64 -43.86 -39.27
C ASP A 1059 16.00 -42.69 -38.34
N ALA A 1060 15.39 -42.67 -37.16
CA ALA A 1060 15.58 -41.66 -36.11
C ALA A 1060 15.68 -42.30 -34.72
N GLN A 1061 16.57 -41.77 -33.87
CA GLN A 1061 16.48 -41.95 -32.43
C GLN A 1061 15.52 -40.91 -31.85
N ILE A 1062 14.66 -41.31 -30.91
CA ILE A 1062 13.58 -40.46 -30.36
C ILE A 1062 13.80 -40.25 -28.87
N CYS A 1063 13.69 -38.99 -28.42
CA CYS A 1063 13.62 -38.61 -27.03
C CYS A 1063 12.31 -37.86 -26.77
N GLY A 1064 11.52 -38.32 -25.79
CA GLY A 1064 10.43 -37.53 -25.23
C GLY A 1064 10.96 -36.54 -24.20
N VAL A 1065 10.44 -35.32 -24.17
CA VAL A 1065 10.73 -34.35 -23.11
C VAL A 1065 9.40 -33.77 -22.60
N SER A 1066 9.04 -34.10 -21.37
CA SER A 1066 7.82 -33.60 -20.74
C SER A 1066 8.06 -32.29 -20.00
N ILE A 1067 7.15 -31.33 -20.21
CA ILE A 1067 6.95 -30.23 -19.27
C ILE A 1067 6.19 -30.80 -18.05
N LEU A 1068 6.74 -30.64 -16.85
CA LEU A 1068 6.24 -31.32 -15.65
C LEU A 1068 4.81 -30.89 -15.25
N ARG A 1069 4.13 -31.78 -14.50
CA ARG A 1069 2.67 -31.93 -14.47
C ARG A 1069 2.10 -32.26 -15.85
N ALA A 1070 1.60 -31.26 -16.59
CA ALA A 1070 0.68 -31.45 -17.71
C ALA A 1070 1.25 -32.31 -18.85
N GLY A 1071 2.48 -32.05 -19.29
CA GLY A 1071 3.20 -32.87 -20.28
C GLY A 1071 3.55 -34.28 -19.82
N GLY A 1072 3.56 -34.55 -18.52
CA GLY A 1072 3.78 -35.89 -17.96
C GLY A 1072 2.67 -36.88 -18.32
N THR A 1073 1.46 -36.40 -18.60
CA THR A 1073 0.30 -37.22 -19.01
C THR A 1073 0.52 -37.95 -20.35
N MET A 1074 1.42 -37.46 -21.20
CA MET A 1074 1.79 -38.12 -22.46
C MET A 1074 2.90 -39.18 -22.32
N GLU A 1075 3.59 -39.27 -21.19
CA GLU A 1075 4.68 -40.26 -21.02
C GLU A 1075 4.19 -41.70 -21.14
N THR A 1076 2.95 -42.01 -20.69
CA THR A 1076 2.37 -43.34 -20.89
C THR A 1076 2.05 -43.63 -22.35
N GLY A 1077 1.48 -42.66 -23.09
CA GLY A 1077 1.21 -42.78 -24.52
C GLY A 1077 2.49 -42.99 -25.32
N LEU A 1078 3.54 -42.23 -24.99
CA LEU A 1078 4.84 -42.34 -25.65
C LEU A 1078 5.50 -43.71 -25.41
N ARG A 1079 5.45 -44.24 -24.18
CA ARG A 1079 5.97 -45.57 -23.84
C ARG A 1079 5.16 -46.73 -24.42
N ARG A 1080 3.87 -46.52 -24.73
CA ARG A 1080 3.03 -47.51 -25.44
C ARG A 1080 3.39 -47.63 -26.91
N ALA A 1081 3.67 -46.51 -27.58
CA ALA A 1081 4.12 -46.51 -28.98
C ALA A 1081 5.61 -46.87 -29.13
N ILE A 1082 6.46 -46.43 -28.19
CA ILE A 1082 7.92 -46.60 -28.23
C ILE A 1082 8.41 -47.14 -26.88
N LYS A 1083 8.62 -48.45 -26.80
CA LYS A 1083 9.01 -49.13 -25.55
C LYS A 1083 10.29 -48.55 -24.90
N ASP A 1084 11.29 -48.24 -25.71
CA ASP A 1084 12.64 -47.89 -25.26
C ASP A 1084 12.95 -46.37 -25.42
N ALA A 1085 11.91 -45.51 -25.46
CA ALA A 1085 12.09 -44.06 -25.60
C ALA A 1085 12.79 -43.42 -24.39
N LEU A 1086 13.84 -42.64 -24.66
CA LEU A 1086 14.51 -41.82 -23.64
C LEU A 1086 13.60 -40.67 -23.21
N ILE A 1087 13.39 -40.50 -21.90
CA ILE A 1087 12.54 -39.43 -21.34
C ILE A 1087 13.39 -38.39 -20.61
N GLY A 1088 13.47 -37.19 -21.17
CA GLY A 1088 13.86 -35.98 -20.47
C GLY A 1088 12.67 -35.33 -19.75
N LYS A 1089 12.95 -34.48 -18.76
CA LYS A 1089 11.95 -33.77 -17.95
C LYS A 1089 12.41 -32.33 -17.70
N MET A 1090 11.49 -31.37 -17.81
CA MET A 1090 11.74 -29.96 -17.48
C MET A 1090 10.59 -29.37 -16.64
N LEU A 1091 10.93 -28.62 -15.60
CA LEU A 1091 9.97 -27.86 -14.80
C LEU A 1091 10.02 -26.40 -15.25
N ILE A 1092 9.00 -25.98 -15.99
CA ILE A 1092 8.76 -24.58 -16.30
C ILE A 1092 7.56 -24.12 -15.48
N GLN A 1093 7.77 -23.12 -14.63
CA GLN A 1093 6.72 -22.48 -13.84
C GLN A 1093 6.77 -20.98 -14.14
N SER A 1094 5.62 -20.32 -14.19
CA SER A 1094 5.61 -18.86 -14.35
C SER A 1094 5.71 -18.15 -13.01
N ASP A 1095 6.46 -17.06 -13.02
CA ASP A 1095 6.61 -16.15 -11.89
C ASP A 1095 5.25 -15.56 -11.46
N PRO A 1096 4.87 -15.59 -10.17
CA PRO A 1096 3.58 -15.06 -9.72
C PRO A 1096 3.40 -13.54 -9.86
N GLN A 1097 4.50 -12.77 -9.98
CA GLN A 1097 4.46 -11.30 -10.02
C GLN A 1097 4.65 -10.76 -11.45
N THR A 1098 5.59 -11.34 -12.20
CA THR A 1098 5.95 -10.87 -13.56
C THR A 1098 5.28 -11.68 -14.67
N GLY A 1099 4.81 -12.90 -14.39
CA GLY A 1099 4.31 -13.83 -15.39
C GLY A 1099 5.38 -14.43 -16.31
N GLU A 1100 6.67 -14.14 -16.14
CA GLU A 1100 7.73 -14.72 -16.99
C GLU A 1100 7.88 -16.24 -16.73
N PRO A 1101 8.02 -17.09 -17.78
CA PRO A 1101 8.27 -18.52 -17.61
C PRO A 1101 9.71 -18.77 -17.17
N GLN A 1102 9.90 -19.40 -16.02
CA GLN A 1102 11.20 -19.72 -15.42
C GLN A 1102 11.45 -21.23 -15.44
N LEU A 1103 12.69 -21.64 -15.73
CA LEU A 1103 13.13 -23.03 -15.68
C LEU A 1103 13.67 -23.33 -14.27
N HIS A 1104 12.94 -24.12 -13.48
CA HIS A 1104 13.33 -24.47 -12.10
C HIS A 1104 14.05 -25.82 -11.98
N TYR A 1105 13.87 -26.71 -12.96
CA TYR A 1105 14.50 -28.03 -13.00
C TYR A 1105 14.63 -28.52 -14.43
N ILE A 1106 15.73 -29.22 -14.72
CA ILE A 1106 15.99 -29.84 -16.01
C ILE A 1106 16.75 -31.16 -15.82
N LYS A 1107 16.34 -32.19 -16.55
CA LYS A 1107 17.08 -33.44 -16.70
C LYS A 1107 16.85 -34.00 -18.10
N LEU A 1108 17.85 -33.86 -18.98
CA LEU A 1108 17.83 -34.35 -20.35
C LEU A 1108 18.84 -35.50 -20.54
N PRO A 1109 18.63 -36.43 -21.49
CA PRO A 1109 19.66 -37.40 -21.86
C PRO A 1109 20.89 -36.72 -22.49
N SER A 1110 22.08 -37.27 -22.24
CA SER A 1110 23.34 -36.74 -22.78
C SER A 1110 23.45 -36.79 -24.30
N THR A 1111 22.66 -37.64 -24.96
CA THR A 1111 22.61 -37.81 -26.43
C THR A 1111 21.52 -36.96 -27.12
N ILE A 1112 20.81 -36.08 -26.40
CA ILE A 1112 19.60 -35.42 -26.93
C ILE A 1112 19.83 -34.60 -28.20
N ASN A 1113 21.04 -34.04 -28.39
CA ASN A 1113 21.43 -33.30 -29.60
C ASN A 1113 21.44 -34.15 -30.89
N GLN A 1114 21.53 -35.47 -30.78
CA GLN A 1114 21.49 -36.39 -31.92
C GLN A 1114 20.05 -36.86 -32.23
N CYS A 1115 19.19 -36.95 -31.21
CA CYS A 1115 17.81 -37.42 -31.32
C CYS A 1115 16.87 -36.43 -32.00
N HIS A 1116 15.72 -36.93 -32.46
CA HIS A 1116 14.50 -36.14 -32.63
C HIS A 1116 13.79 -36.02 -31.28
N VAL A 1117 13.28 -34.82 -30.97
CA VAL A 1117 12.71 -34.52 -29.65
C VAL A 1117 11.20 -34.31 -29.75
N PHE A 1118 10.45 -35.17 -29.08
CA PHE A 1118 9.03 -34.99 -28.82
C PHE A 1118 8.86 -34.17 -27.54
N LEU A 1119 8.73 -32.85 -27.69
CA LEU A 1119 8.35 -31.96 -26.59
C LEU A 1119 6.87 -32.18 -26.28
N MET A 1120 6.49 -32.35 -25.02
CA MET A 1120 5.12 -32.72 -24.61
C MET A 1120 4.56 -31.75 -23.57
N ASP A 1121 3.40 -31.16 -23.86
CA ASP A 1121 2.57 -30.41 -22.90
C ASP A 1121 1.09 -30.53 -23.26
N ALA A 1122 0.20 -30.71 -22.28
CA ALA A 1122 -1.21 -31.05 -22.55
C ALA A 1122 -2.02 -29.90 -23.18
N GLN A 1123 -1.63 -28.64 -22.92
CA GLN A 1123 -2.31 -27.45 -23.43
C GLN A 1123 -1.33 -26.39 -23.94
N ILE A 1124 -1.65 -25.75 -25.06
CA ILE A 1124 -0.96 -24.53 -25.54
C ILE A 1124 -1.95 -23.36 -25.51
N ALA A 1125 -1.98 -22.65 -24.37
CA ALA A 1125 -2.72 -21.40 -24.20
C ALA A 1125 -1.96 -20.23 -24.85
N THR A 1126 -1.15 -19.46 -24.10
CA THR A 1126 -0.41 -18.29 -24.64
C THR A 1126 0.98 -18.62 -25.25
N GLY A 1127 1.28 -19.90 -25.48
CA GLY A 1127 2.55 -20.36 -26.09
C GLY A 1127 3.83 -20.19 -25.26
N ALA A 1128 3.87 -19.29 -24.27
CA ALA A 1128 5.10 -18.84 -23.60
C ALA A 1128 5.91 -19.94 -22.88
N ALA A 1129 5.27 -20.91 -22.24
CA ALA A 1129 5.97 -22.05 -21.63
C ALA A 1129 6.65 -22.93 -22.70
N GLY A 1130 5.98 -23.11 -23.85
CA GLY A 1130 6.52 -23.76 -25.04
C GLY A 1130 7.71 -23.04 -25.64
N LEU A 1131 7.67 -21.69 -25.72
CA LEU A 1131 8.81 -20.90 -26.19
C LEU A 1131 10.06 -21.10 -25.32
N MET A 1132 9.89 -21.10 -23.99
CA MET A 1132 10.99 -21.37 -23.05
C MET A 1132 11.50 -22.81 -23.18
N ALA A 1133 10.59 -23.79 -23.32
CA ALA A 1133 10.95 -25.20 -23.52
C ALA A 1133 11.78 -25.43 -24.80
N ILE A 1134 11.34 -24.88 -25.93
CA ILE A 1134 12.05 -24.97 -27.20
C ILE A 1134 13.42 -24.30 -27.09
N ARG A 1135 13.51 -23.11 -26.49
CA ARG A 1135 14.78 -22.41 -26.28
C ARG A 1135 15.79 -23.27 -25.49
N VAL A 1136 15.33 -23.88 -24.39
CA VAL A 1136 16.16 -24.76 -23.55
C VAL A 1136 16.69 -25.98 -24.32
N LEU A 1137 15.93 -26.51 -25.29
CA LEU A 1137 16.40 -27.59 -26.17
C LEU A 1137 17.45 -27.10 -27.18
N LEU A 1138 17.25 -25.91 -27.79
CA LEU A 1138 18.24 -25.29 -28.67
C LEU A 1138 19.56 -25.00 -27.94
N ASP A 1139 19.51 -24.56 -26.68
CA ASP A 1139 20.69 -24.35 -25.82
C ASP A 1139 21.44 -25.65 -25.46
N HIS A 1140 20.79 -26.81 -25.63
CA HIS A 1140 21.42 -28.14 -25.54
C HIS A 1140 21.90 -28.66 -26.91
N ASN A 1141 21.92 -27.81 -27.95
CA ASN A 1141 22.30 -28.12 -29.33
C ASN A 1141 21.36 -29.13 -30.03
N VAL A 1142 20.08 -29.17 -29.66
CA VAL A 1142 19.05 -29.85 -30.45
C VAL A 1142 18.72 -29.00 -31.68
N PRO A 1143 18.76 -29.53 -32.92
CA PRO A 1143 18.34 -28.77 -34.10
C PRO A 1143 16.84 -28.42 -34.07
N GLU A 1144 16.49 -27.21 -34.49
CA GLU A 1144 15.11 -26.70 -34.50
C GLU A 1144 14.14 -27.60 -35.30
N ASP A 1145 14.60 -28.09 -36.45
CA ASP A 1145 13.88 -29.00 -37.36
C ASP A 1145 13.71 -30.43 -36.80
N LYS A 1146 14.42 -30.77 -35.72
CA LYS A 1146 14.28 -32.05 -35.01
C LYS A 1146 13.29 -31.99 -33.84
N ILE A 1147 12.73 -30.84 -33.53
CA ILE A 1147 11.75 -30.67 -32.44
C ILE A 1147 10.33 -30.79 -33.00
N ILE A 1148 9.56 -31.69 -32.41
CA ILE A 1148 8.13 -31.90 -32.67
C ILE A 1148 7.41 -31.68 -31.34
N PHE A 1149 6.52 -30.70 -31.26
CA PHE A 1149 5.75 -30.39 -30.07
C PHE A 1149 4.40 -31.10 -30.15
N LEU A 1150 4.12 -32.01 -29.21
CA LEU A 1150 2.88 -32.73 -29.05
C LEU A 1150 1.98 -32.05 -28.00
N THR A 1151 0.71 -31.84 -28.32
CA THR A 1151 -0.30 -31.33 -27.37
C THR A 1151 -1.71 -31.88 -27.64
N PHE A 1152 -2.59 -31.82 -26.63
CA PHE A 1152 -3.99 -32.23 -26.80
C PHE A 1152 -4.84 -31.08 -27.32
N LEU A 1153 -4.65 -29.88 -26.78
CA LEU A 1153 -5.44 -28.70 -27.11
C LEU A 1153 -4.55 -27.47 -27.24
N ALA A 1154 -4.73 -26.73 -28.33
CA ALA A 1154 -4.06 -25.44 -28.53
C ALA A 1154 -5.08 -24.34 -28.83
N THR A 1155 -4.64 -23.09 -28.76
CA THR A 1155 -5.36 -21.94 -29.36
C THR A 1155 -4.64 -21.44 -30.60
N ILE A 1156 -5.38 -20.79 -31.49
CA ILE A 1156 -4.83 -20.11 -32.68
C ILE A 1156 -3.70 -19.14 -32.27
N GLN A 1157 -3.94 -18.34 -31.23
CA GLN A 1157 -2.97 -17.40 -30.64
C GLN A 1157 -1.69 -18.08 -30.14
N GLY A 1158 -1.81 -19.20 -29.41
CA GLY A 1158 -0.68 -19.96 -28.88
C GLY A 1158 0.16 -20.62 -29.96
N LEU A 1159 -0.49 -21.12 -31.03
CA LEU A 1159 0.18 -21.72 -32.19
C LEU A 1159 0.95 -20.66 -32.99
N HIS A 1160 0.29 -19.57 -33.41
CA HIS A 1160 0.95 -18.45 -34.12
C HIS A 1160 2.17 -17.92 -33.37
N THR A 1161 2.04 -17.79 -32.04
CA THR A 1161 3.12 -17.32 -31.16
C THR A 1161 4.36 -18.21 -31.21
N ILE A 1162 4.21 -19.53 -31.27
CA ILE A 1162 5.33 -20.47 -31.37
C ILE A 1162 5.85 -20.54 -32.81
N SER A 1163 4.97 -20.67 -33.81
CA SER A 1163 5.33 -20.77 -35.22
C SER A 1163 6.09 -19.54 -35.75
N LYS A 1164 5.76 -18.33 -35.27
CA LYS A 1164 6.45 -17.09 -35.66
C LYS A 1164 7.83 -16.93 -34.98
N ALA A 1165 8.07 -17.62 -33.86
CA ALA A 1165 9.36 -17.63 -33.17
C ALA A 1165 10.30 -18.75 -33.65
N PHE A 1166 9.75 -19.94 -33.93
CA PHE A 1166 10.49 -21.16 -34.27
C PHE A 1166 9.81 -21.88 -35.47
N PRO A 1167 9.93 -21.33 -36.70
CA PRO A 1167 9.16 -21.81 -37.85
C PRO A 1167 9.52 -23.22 -38.34
N LYS A 1168 10.64 -23.81 -37.91
CA LYS A 1168 11.00 -25.21 -38.28
C LYS A 1168 10.46 -26.26 -37.31
N VAL A 1169 9.98 -25.85 -36.12
CA VAL A 1169 9.36 -26.75 -35.15
C VAL A 1169 7.99 -27.19 -35.68
N LYS A 1170 7.72 -28.49 -35.71
CA LYS A 1170 6.39 -29.02 -36.06
C LYS A 1170 5.48 -29.03 -34.83
N LEU A 1171 4.25 -28.54 -34.94
CA LEU A 1171 3.29 -28.45 -33.83
C LEU A 1171 2.12 -29.43 -34.04
N CYS A 1172 2.15 -30.59 -33.40
CA CYS A 1172 1.09 -31.61 -33.49
C CYS A 1172 0.04 -31.39 -32.39
N THR A 1173 -1.22 -31.10 -32.79
CA THR A 1173 -2.34 -30.90 -31.86
C THR A 1173 -3.56 -31.74 -32.24
N SER A 1174 -4.32 -32.21 -31.25
CA SER A 1174 -5.53 -33.00 -31.48
C SER A 1174 -6.79 -32.16 -31.70
N MET A 1175 -6.85 -30.94 -31.17
CA MET A 1175 -7.90 -29.97 -31.44
C MET A 1175 -7.41 -28.53 -31.22
N ILE A 1176 -8.12 -27.56 -31.78
CA ILE A 1176 -7.86 -26.12 -31.62
C ILE A 1176 -9.15 -25.46 -31.15
N ASP A 1177 -9.04 -24.64 -30.09
CA ASP A 1177 -10.12 -23.79 -29.57
C ASP A 1177 -9.86 -22.32 -29.94
N PRO A 1178 -10.92 -21.48 -30.04
CA PRO A 1178 -10.80 -20.15 -30.63
C PRO A 1178 -10.03 -19.13 -29.78
N LYS A 1179 -10.13 -19.17 -28.44
CA LYS A 1179 -9.61 -18.08 -27.58
C LYS A 1179 -9.00 -18.53 -26.25
N VAL A 1180 -8.15 -17.66 -25.71
CA VAL A 1180 -7.68 -17.68 -24.31
C VAL A 1180 -8.47 -16.62 -23.53
N ASN A 1181 -8.81 -16.91 -22.28
CA ASN A 1181 -9.44 -15.94 -21.37
C ASN A 1181 -8.39 -14.94 -20.84
N GLU A 1182 -8.58 -13.64 -21.10
CA GLU A 1182 -7.67 -12.55 -20.70
C GLU A 1182 -7.50 -12.34 -19.19
N HIS A 1183 -8.26 -13.04 -18.35
CA HIS A 1183 -8.22 -12.91 -16.88
C HIS A 1183 -7.73 -14.18 -16.17
N THR A 1184 -7.99 -15.36 -16.75
CA THR A 1184 -7.60 -16.66 -16.15
C THR A 1184 -6.48 -17.37 -16.90
N LEU A 1185 -6.14 -16.93 -18.12
CA LEU A 1185 -5.20 -17.56 -19.05
C LEU A 1185 -5.52 -19.02 -19.43
N TYR A 1186 -6.73 -19.50 -19.11
CA TYR A 1186 -7.24 -20.78 -19.63
C TYR A 1186 -7.80 -20.65 -21.04
N ILE A 1187 -7.81 -21.76 -21.76
CA ILE A 1187 -8.44 -21.89 -23.08
C ILE A 1187 -9.97 -21.92 -22.92
N GLU A 1188 -10.71 -21.32 -23.83
CA GLU A 1188 -12.19 -21.39 -23.87
C GLU A 1188 -12.69 -21.92 -25.24
N PRO A 1189 -13.63 -22.89 -25.27
CA PRO A 1189 -14.30 -23.52 -24.12
C PRO A 1189 -13.41 -24.46 -23.27
N GLY A 1190 -12.25 -24.89 -23.78
CA GLY A 1190 -11.19 -25.51 -22.97
C GLY A 1190 -11.52 -26.88 -22.38
N MET A 1191 -10.78 -27.23 -21.33
CA MET A 1191 -10.94 -28.46 -20.52
C MET A 1191 -10.51 -28.26 -19.05
N GLY A 1192 -10.50 -27.01 -18.56
CA GLY A 1192 -10.00 -26.63 -17.23
C GLY A 1192 -8.48 -26.76 -17.06
N ASN A 1193 -8.00 -26.76 -15.82
CA ASN A 1193 -6.60 -27.02 -15.48
C ASN A 1193 -6.32 -28.53 -15.58
N PHE A 1194 -5.89 -28.97 -16.75
CA PHE A 1194 -5.76 -30.39 -17.08
C PHE A 1194 -4.75 -31.14 -16.18
N GLY A 1195 -3.70 -30.46 -15.72
CA GLY A 1195 -2.74 -31.06 -14.80
C GLY A 1195 -3.41 -31.46 -13.49
N ASP A 1196 -4.08 -30.51 -12.85
CA ASP A 1196 -4.67 -30.74 -11.54
C ASP A 1196 -5.90 -31.68 -11.60
N ARG A 1197 -6.68 -31.65 -12.69
CA ARG A 1197 -7.74 -32.65 -12.96
C ARG A 1197 -7.22 -34.09 -13.10
N TYR A 1198 -6.11 -34.29 -13.82
CA TYR A 1198 -5.52 -35.62 -14.05
C TYR A 1198 -4.83 -36.17 -12.78
N PHE A 1199 -4.06 -35.33 -12.09
CA PHE A 1199 -3.33 -35.71 -10.87
C PHE A 1199 -4.20 -35.69 -9.61
N GLY A 1200 -5.42 -35.13 -9.66
CA GLY A 1200 -6.34 -35.07 -8.53
C GLY A 1200 -5.87 -34.08 -7.46
N THR A 1201 -5.44 -32.91 -7.91
CA THR A 1201 -4.85 -31.84 -7.08
C THR A 1201 -5.61 -30.51 -7.22
N GLU A 1202 -6.91 -30.60 -7.53
CA GLU A 1202 -7.84 -29.46 -7.46
C GLU A 1202 -8.21 -29.15 -5.99
N PRO A 1203 -8.35 -27.86 -5.61
CA PRO A 1203 -8.53 -27.41 -4.22
C PRO A 1203 -9.99 -27.39 -3.74
#